data_AF-A0A412TE59-F1
#
_entry.id   AF-A0A412TE59-F1
#
_cell.length_a   1.000
_cell.length_b   1.000
_cell.length_c   1.000
_cell.angle_alpha   90.00
_cell.angle_beta   90.00
_cell.angle_gamma   90.00
#
_symmetry.space_group_name_H-M   'P 1'
#
loop_
_entity.id
_entity.type
_entity.pdbx_description
1 polymer ?
#
loop_
_entity_poly.entity_id
_entity_poly.type
_entity_poly.pdbx_seq_one_letter_code
_entity_poly.pdbx_strand_id
1 'polypeptide(L)'
;MKKCFLLMAGIILLAFTACQSDELANGGRNGEVAASFSVQLPGNGNDAVTRAATAGDGTSVNRCIMEIYLNDELYSRQIGTIQSDGLTAGFDVRLVTSQTYKFVFWADHVESVEDEAIKTDLHYNTADLRNISMKGDYNGSSKDDTRDAFFASLEKLVTNAFSGSVELTRPFGQLNIKTEDLASIPDNQKEAFVPVTAGLSFKNLYTGFNAATGDLLGEPTSVAYKAASDVVDANGNLTVDYLFAPNTAGGQHLANMTLAVYNAAGGQITTKDLNNIPVQRNYKTNVTGNLLTVDGKVNVTVAPAFSSPALSEKVIEVASVSEVAEALKTNTNVVVTEAPKEAATISLPKYESEDVAVSITLPETSQDITINYTTETGEESKNAPKELNITAPSASKIIIEASESTVTLNGQSYTTVEATTADNTLIVESSVTIGTLTLKKGNVKLYGKITTSVSKDTGWSGTIIRCLDNQQSYDNLIADNVSGYTSILIEREASFDASKASANAAATVGKPMKIAANATIAHLKMHVDQAAVSPIEIIDGAANVVFDDLTVSSTNEYSLVKVVGTGQKVTIRNGSLLLTSGKSNQSGFNIQNGGHENTITALLEDTYIGFGATKVNVDKSQDYTYTDEKKNDFTKSAWSRAITVGYNSAKAYDGTAVTNLTVNRCVFEGVYYVINTLHNVSLNVDVDDSVLDGRAAFNIWSTAKAGSTFNVKNSKLIGRNCFSGPTEVFATVVLNGYNSDDGASVKYVRNNTITLDNCDVVSDNAPQTETNYQYGVSMRSPYYNKLILKNHTKFRETQTPRLPHVVDFNTNAWRNEVLADGSVNLDGCAAGATVLPSNKWSGHSYASVGTVADDGKIYIGDPDVLAGFIQDGANGKGVEVVLVRDLDMGSHNITLNTSFKSISNCTFNGNNHTIANYTLSNKLYAGLLPNAISVTVRNLTLKNANITAVDDGKSNAYAGGFIGCAYGTNVVENCTLENSTVQGINKVGGIAGFQAENGISIRNCTVKGSVVKVDTENQEYGQCGGILGYIGSVAAANEVSGNFIIDTKVEAPANTNAGEEHRKSSICVGTLHGVAGQSLVIDMPFGYIQGSTFNGKPLDKTEYMGLLGGVRFTDAHPSLTINGTRY
;
A
#
# COMPACT_ATOMS: atom_id res chain seq x y z
N MET A 1 -65.10 17.07 35.17
CA MET A 1 -64.94 15.65 35.59
C MET A 1 -65.14 14.76 34.37
N LYS A 2 -64.30 13.71 34.21
CA LYS A 2 -64.49 12.40 33.52
C LYS A 2 -65.35 12.34 32.22
N LYS A 3 -64.77 11.99 31.04
CA LYS A 3 -64.53 10.63 30.44
C LYS A 3 -65.78 10.06 29.71
N CYS A 4 -65.78 9.25 28.64
CA CYS A 4 -64.80 8.53 27.78
C CYS A 4 -65.49 8.18 26.40
N PHE A 5 -64.98 7.38 25.43
CA PHE A 5 -63.70 7.24 24.67
C PHE A 5 -63.75 5.93 23.81
N LEU A 6 -63.02 5.84 22.66
CA LEU A 6 -62.61 4.58 21.94
C LEU A 6 -63.70 3.75 21.21
N LEU A 7 -63.46 2.92 20.15
CA LEU A 7 -62.34 2.66 19.19
C LEU A 7 -62.96 1.98 17.92
N MET A 8 -62.30 2.02 16.75
CA MET A 8 -62.69 1.31 15.51
C MET A 8 -61.49 0.58 14.87
N ALA A 9 -61.75 -0.53 14.17
CA ALA A 9 -61.05 -1.11 12.99
C ALA A 9 -60.82 -2.63 13.08
N GLY A 10 -61.15 -3.35 12.00
CA GLY A 10 -60.94 -4.80 11.86
C GLY A 10 -61.10 -5.30 10.41
N ILE A 11 -59.96 -5.47 9.73
CA ILE A 11 -59.59 -6.51 8.73
C ILE A 11 -60.64 -6.95 7.68
N ILE A 12 -60.40 -6.65 6.39
CA ILE A 12 -60.74 -7.48 5.20
C ILE A 12 -59.69 -7.24 4.08
N LEU A 13 -59.52 -8.22 3.16
CA LEU A 13 -58.78 -8.21 1.87
C LEU A 13 -57.25 -8.43 1.91
N LEU A 14 -56.60 -8.93 0.84
CA LEU A 14 -56.87 -10.04 -0.12
C LEU A 14 -55.56 -10.23 -0.94
N ALA A 15 -55.34 -11.40 -1.55
CA ALA A 15 -54.11 -11.70 -2.29
C ALA A 15 -54.07 -11.09 -3.70
N PHE A 16 -52.88 -10.82 -4.25
CA PHE A 16 -52.49 -11.19 -5.63
C PHE A 16 -50.97 -11.19 -5.87
N THR A 17 -50.47 -12.33 -6.35
CA THR A 17 -49.30 -12.58 -7.24
C THR A 17 -48.04 -11.70 -7.21
N ALA A 18 -46.90 -12.33 -6.88
CA ALA A 18 -45.57 -11.94 -7.32
C ALA A 18 -45.14 -12.75 -8.58
N CYS A 19 -44.32 -12.16 -9.45
CA CYS A 19 -43.55 -12.89 -10.47
C CYS A 19 -42.08 -13.00 -10.03
N GLN A 20 -41.43 -14.11 -10.38
CA GLN A 20 -40.04 -14.41 -10.01
C GLN A 20 -39.04 -13.81 -11.00
N SER A 21 -37.88 -13.43 -10.48
CA SER A 21 -36.58 -13.78 -11.08
C SER A 21 -35.69 -14.38 -9.99
N ASP A 22 -34.89 -15.39 -10.34
CA ASP A 22 -34.34 -16.37 -9.40
C ASP A 22 -33.24 -15.83 -8.46
N GLU A 23 -33.36 -16.15 -7.16
CA GLU A 23 -32.20 -16.61 -6.39
C GLU A 23 -32.58 -17.50 -5.18
N LEU A 24 -31.62 -18.34 -4.76
CA LEU A 24 -31.53 -18.97 -3.43
C LEU A 24 -32.63 -19.96 -2.99
N ALA A 25 -32.84 -21.00 -3.79
CA ALA A 25 -33.42 -22.25 -3.30
C ALA A 25 -32.36 -23.16 -2.64
N ASN A 26 -31.99 -22.92 -1.37
CA ASN A 26 -31.51 -24.04 -0.52
C ASN A 26 -31.69 -23.82 0.99
N GLY A 27 -32.04 -24.91 1.69
CA GLY A 27 -32.58 -24.95 3.05
C GLY A 27 -31.80 -24.22 4.15
N GLY A 28 -32.55 -23.55 5.04
CA GLY A 28 -31.99 -22.76 6.13
C GLY A 28 -31.22 -23.56 7.18
N ARG A 29 -30.18 -22.95 7.74
CA ARG A 29 -29.42 -23.42 8.90
C ARG A 29 -28.81 -22.25 9.67
N ASN A 30 -29.11 -22.21 10.97
CA ASN A 30 -28.30 -21.63 12.05
C ASN A 30 -27.82 -20.16 11.92
N GLY A 31 -28.54 -19.23 12.55
CA GLY A 31 -27.95 -17.97 13.02
C GLY A 31 -28.39 -16.68 12.31
N GLU A 32 -29.33 -16.74 11.37
CA GLU A 32 -29.88 -15.56 10.71
C GLU A 32 -31.15 -15.03 11.39
N VAL A 33 -31.31 -13.71 11.40
CA VAL A 33 -32.51 -12.99 11.88
C VAL A 33 -33.00 -11.98 10.84
N ALA A 34 -34.31 -11.71 10.85
CA ALA A 34 -34.93 -10.75 9.93
C ALA A 34 -34.68 -9.30 10.38
N ALA A 35 -34.27 -8.44 9.46
CA ALA A 35 -34.15 -7.01 9.65
C ALA A 35 -35.01 -6.30 8.61
N SER A 36 -35.76 -5.27 9.04
CA SER A 36 -36.53 -4.43 8.13
C SER A 36 -36.25 -2.94 8.35
N PHE A 37 -36.27 -2.16 7.27
CA PHE A 37 -36.10 -0.71 7.30
C PHE A 37 -37.26 -0.02 6.60
N SER A 38 -37.79 1.02 7.25
CA SER A 38 -38.61 2.05 6.64
C SER A 38 -37.72 3.28 6.45
N VAL A 39 -37.27 3.51 5.22
CA VAL A 39 -36.55 4.72 4.85
C VAL A 39 -37.56 5.82 4.59
N GLN A 40 -37.30 7.04 5.04
CA GLN A 40 -38.19 8.20 4.86
C GLN A 40 -37.40 9.41 4.37
N LEU A 41 -37.88 10.04 3.30
CA LEU A 41 -37.37 11.35 2.88
C LEU A 41 -37.85 12.44 3.87
N PRO A 42 -37.05 13.50 4.12
CA PRO A 42 -37.39 14.53 5.09
C PRO A 42 -38.59 15.36 4.62
N GLY A 43 -39.76 15.11 5.21
CA GLY A 43 -41.02 15.72 4.83
C GLY A 43 -41.34 17.01 5.60
N ASN A 44 -41.83 18.04 4.90
CA ASN A 44 -42.53 19.15 5.53
C ASN A 44 -43.85 18.66 6.14
N GLY A 45 -43.84 18.40 7.45
CA GLY A 45 -45.02 17.94 8.17
C GLY A 45 -46.19 18.93 8.12
N ASN A 46 -47.34 18.44 7.66
CA ASN A 46 -48.67 19.05 7.80
C ASN A 46 -49.02 20.31 6.98
N ASP A 47 -48.73 20.37 5.68
CA ASP A 47 -49.48 21.26 4.78
C ASP A 47 -49.90 20.59 3.46
N ALA A 48 -51.19 20.69 3.15
CA ALA A 48 -51.76 20.22 1.88
C ALA A 48 -51.46 21.27 0.78
N VAL A 49 -50.32 21.13 0.12
CA VAL A 49 -49.82 22.10 -0.87
C VAL A 49 -50.74 22.14 -2.10
N THR A 50 -51.64 23.12 -2.13
CA THR A 50 -52.37 23.49 -3.34
C THR A 50 -51.70 24.70 -3.98
N ARG A 51 -51.18 24.48 -5.21
CA ARG A 51 -50.59 25.43 -6.19
C ARG A 51 -49.05 25.45 -6.25
N ALA A 52 -48.57 25.20 -7.48
CA ALA A 52 -47.18 25.21 -7.96
C ALA A 52 -46.23 24.20 -7.28
N ALA A 53 -45.67 23.28 -8.09
CA ALA A 53 -44.56 22.43 -7.67
C ALA A 53 -43.37 23.32 -7.28
N THR A 54 -42.80 23.10 -6.10
CA THR A 54 -41.76 23.97 -5.54
C THR A 54 -40.46 23.18 -5.48
N ALA A 55 -39.50 23.50 -6.34
CA ALA A 55 -38.27 22.74 -6.50
C ALA A 55 -37.57 22.44 -5.16
N GLY A 56 -37.20 21.18 -4.96
CA GLY A 56 -36.58 20.68 -3.73
C GLY A 56 -37.58 20.39 -2.62
N ASP A 57 -38.80 19.97 -2.96
CA ASP A 57 -39.75 19.36 -2.02
C ASP A 57 -39.57 17.83 -1.88
N GLY A 58 -38.66 17.22 -2.66
CA GLY A 58 -38.35 15.79 -2.60
C GLY A 58 -39.35 14.88 -3.33
N THR A 59 -40.40 15.43 -3.95
CA THR A 59 -41.46 14.63 -4.58
C THR A 59 -41.07 14.00 -5.92
N SER A 60 -39.96 14.44 -6.52
CA SER A 60 -39.38 13.84 -7.74
C SER A 60 -38.71 12.49 -7.47
N VAL A 61 -38.18 12.26 -6.27
CA VAL A 61 -37.37 11.09 -5.92
C VAL A 61 -38.25 9.83 -5.87
N ASN A 62 -37.93 8.84 -6.71
CA ASN A 62 -38.77 7.64 -6.92
C ASN A 62 -38.05 6.30 -6.63
N ARG A 63 -36.72 6.32 -6.41
CA ARG A 63 -35.90 5.14 -6.10
C ARG A 63 -35.17 5.32 -4.78
N CYS A 64 -34.97 4.23 -4.04
CA CYS A 64 -34.00 4.12 -2.96
C CYS A 64 -33.18 2.84 -3.11
N ILE A 65 -31.88 2.93 -2.81
CA ILE A 65 -30.90 1.85 -2.83
C ILE A 65 -30.37 1.68 -1.42
N MET A 66 -30.33 0.45 -0.93
CA MET A 66 -29.69 0.07 0.33
C MET A 66 -28.53 -0.88 0.03
N GLU A 67 -27.33 -0.51 0.45
CA GLU A 67 -26.17 -1.40 0.52
C GLU A 67 -25.86 -1.77 1.96
N ILE A 68 -25.48 -3.02 2.17
CA ILE A 68 -25.12 -3.58 3.47
C ILE A 68 -23.69 -4.07 3.38
N TYR A 69 -22.84 -3.61 4.29
CA TYR A 69 -21.43 -4.00 4.37
C TYR A 69 -21.14 -4.78 5.65
N LEU A 70 -20.26 -5.77 5.54
CA LEU A 70 -19.69 -6.53 6.65
C LEU A 70 -18.17 -6.60 6.45
N ASN A 71 -17.40 -6.09 7.42
CA ASN A 71 -15.94 -5.96 7.29
C ASN A 71 -15.50 -5.23 6.00
N ASP A 72 -16.21 -4.15 5.65
CA ASP A 72 -16.06 -3.34 4.43
C ASP A 72 -16.28 -4.05 3.08
N GLU A 73 -16.61 -5.34 3.07
CA GLU A 73 -17.09 -6.08 1.89
C GLU A 73 -18.60 -5.93 1.72
N LEU A 74 -19.08 -5.80 0.47
CA LEU A 74 -20.50 -5.69 0.14
C LEU A 74 -21.20 -7.03 0.42
N TYR A 75 -22.04 -7.05 1.45
CA TYR A 75 -22.81 -8.23 1.87
C TYR A 75 -24.12 -8.38 1.09
N SER A 76 -24.81 -7.28 0.80
CA SER A 76 -26.05 -7.28 0.01
C SER A 76 -26.36 -5.88 -0.54
N ARG A 77 -27.05 -5.83 -1.68
CA ARG A 77 -27.61 -4.61 -2.27
C ARG A 77 -29.08 -4.84 -2.62
N GLN A 78 -29.95 -3.93 -2.19
CA GLN A 78 -31.38 -3.94 -2.50
C GLN A 78 -31.79 -2.59 -3.12
N ILE A 79 -32.82 -2.61 -3.97
CA ILE A 79 -33.40 -1.42 -4.59
C ILE A 79 -34.90 -1.46 -4.33
N GLY A 80 -35.46 -0.37 -3.83
CA GLY A 80 -36.88 -0.21 -3.52
C GLY A 80 -37.45 1.05 -4.16
N THR A 81 -38.73 1.00 -4.51
CA THR A 81 -39.49 2.16 -5.00
C THR A 81 -39.93 3.04 -3.83
N ILE A 82 -39.83 4.37 -3.99
CA ILE A 82 -40.41 5.33 -3.04
C ILE A 82 -41.94 5.36 -3.24
N GLN A 83 -42.68 5.18 -2.15
CA GLN A 83 -44.15 5.15 -2.16
C GLN A 83 -44.74 6.57 -2.08
N SER A 84 -45.78 6.79 -2.87
CA SER A 84 -46.46 8.09 -3.03
C SER A 84 -47.30 8.52 -1.82
N ASP A 85 -47.44 7.68 -0.80
CA ASP A 85 -48.28 7.91 0.38
C ASP A 85 -47.53 8.55 1.56
N GLY A 86 -46.19 8.59 1.53
CA GLY A 86 -45.39 9.19 2.60
C GLY A 86 -43.92 9.51 2.29
N LEU A 87 -43.49 9.41 1.02
CA LEU A 87 -42.09 9.47 0.60
C LEU A 87 -41.21 8.43 1.33
N THR A 88 -41.67 7.18 1.35
CA THR A 88 -41.03 6.08 2.09
C THR A 88 -40.62 4.92 1.18
N ALA A 89 -39.55 4.21 1.54
CA ALA A 89 -39.17 2.94 0.92
C ALA A 89 -38.98 1.85 1.99
N GLY A 90 -39.50 0.65 1.71
CA GLY A 90 -39.37 -0.51 2.58
C GLY A 90 -38.29 -1.47 2.10
N PHE A 91 -37.46 -1.97 3.02
CA PHE A 91 -36.46 -3.00 2.76
C PHE A 91 -36.58 -4.14 3.79
N ASP A 92 -36.48 -5.38 3.33
CA ASP A 92 -36.52 -6.59 4.17
C ASP A 92 -35.32 -7.49 3.83
N VAL A 93 -34.53 -7.88 4.84
CA VAL A 93 -33.31 -8.67 4.66
C VAL A 93 -33.11 -9.67 5.80
N ARG A 94 -32.28 -10.71 5.58
CA ARG A 94 -31.82 -11.64 6.62
C ARG A 94 -30.33 -11.47 6.86
N LEU A 95 -29.95 -11.39 8.14
CA LEU A 95 -28.60 -11.06 8.58
C LEU A 95 -28.13 -12.02 9.66
N VAL A 96 -26.84 -12.36 9.65
CA VAL A 96 -26.23 -13.26 10.64
C VAL A 96 -26.09 -12.54 11.99
N THR A 97 -26.51 -13.20 13.07
CA THR A 97 -26.38 -12.65 14.43
C THR A 97 -24.94 -12.54 14.90
N SER A 98 -24.72 -11.62 15.85
CA SER A 98 -23.42 -11.27 16.44
C SER A 98 -22.42 -10.65 15.46
N GLN A 99 -22.90 -10.12 14.33
CA GLN A 99 -22.12 -9.33 13.38
C GLN A 99 -22.53 -7.86 13.42
N THR A 100 -21.57 -6.95 13.25
CA THR A 100 -21.82 -5.53 13.07
C THR A 100 -21.87 -5.23 11.57
N TYR A 101 -23.01 -4.71 11.11
CA TYR A 101 -23.23 -4.34 9.72
C TYR A 101 -23.31 -2.82 9.59
N LYS A 102 -22.79 -2.30 8.47
CA LYS A 102 -22.98 -0.91 8.06
C LYS A 102 -23.99 -0.84 6.93
N PHE A 103 -25.05 -0.08 7.13
CA PHE A 103 -26.12 0.13 6.16
C PHE A 103 -25.94 1.51 5.54
N VAL A 104 -25.97 1.58 4.22
CA VAL A 104 -25.75 2.78 3.42
C VAL A 104 -26.95 2.95 2.50
N PHE A 105 -27.59 4.12 2.56
CA PHE A 105 -28.81 4.42 1.83
C PHE A 105 -28.58 5.60 0.88
N TRP A 106 -29.11 5.47 -0.33
CA TRP A 106 -29.15 6.52 -1.34
C TRP A 106 -30.52 6.53 -2.00
N ALA A 107 -31.16 7.69 -2.11
CA ALA A 107 -32.44 7.85 -2.80
C ALA A 107 -32.32 8.94 -3.86
N ASP A 108 -32.80 8.66 -5.08
CA ASP A 108 -32.70 9.52 -6.25
C ASP A 108 -33.84 9.26 -7.24
N HIS A 109 -33.82 9.95 -8.39
CA HIS A 109 -34.75 9.71 -9.48
C HIS A 109 -34.15 8.82 -10.58
N VAL A 110 -35.00 7.92 -11.10
CA VAL A 110 -34.79 7.17 -12.35
C VAL A 110 -35.97 7.37 -13.29
N GLU A 111 -35.73 7.24 -14.60
CA GLU A 111 -36.73 7.44 -15.66
C GLU A 111 -37.97 6.55 -15.51
N SER A 112 -37.80 5.31 -15.01
CA SER A 112 -38.90 4.43 -14.62
C SER A 112 -38.49 3.53 -13.45
N VAL A 113 -39.47 3.22 -12.61
CA VAL A 113 -39.34 2.27 -11.48
C VAL A 113 -39.85 0.86 -11.83
N GLU A 114 -40.23 0.63 -13.09
CA GLU A 114 -40.71 -0.67 -13.60
C GLU A 114 -39.54 -1.56 -14.08
N ASP A 115 -39.67 -2.87 -13.85
CA ASP A 115 -38.75 -3.92 -14.29
C ASP A 115 -37.24 -3.59 -14.06
N GLU A 116 -36.38 -3.87 -15.04
CA GLU A 116 -34.93 -3.61 -14.96
C GLU A 116 -34.57 -2.12 -15.09
N ALA A 117 -35.52 -1.24 -15.47
CA ALA A 117 -35.25 0.18 -15.66
C ALA A 117 -34.83 0.87 -14.35
N ILE A 118 -35.37 0.42 -13.21
CA ILE A 118 -35.02 0.96 -11.87
C ILE A 118 -33.53 0.79 -11.51
N LYS A 119 -32.83 -0.16 -12.16
CA LYS A 119 -31.39 -0.38 -11.99
C LYS A 119 -30.53 0.57 -12.84
N THR A 120 -31.13 1.28 -13.79
CA THR A 120 -30.42 2.19 -14.70
C THR A 120 -30.39 3.59 -14.11
N ASP A 121 -29.21 3.99 -13.65
CA ASP A 121 -28.94 5.34 -13.14
C ASP A 121 -29.29 6.44 -14.16
N LEU A 122 -29.87 7.56 -13.70
CA LEU A 122 -30.12 8.74 -14.52
C LEU A 122 -29.03 9.81 -14.33
N HIS A 123 -29.02 10.49 -13.17
CA HIS A 123 -28.13 11.64 -12.89
C HIS A 123 -26.86 11.32 -12.12
N TYR A 124 -26.84 10.21 -11.39
CA TYR A 124 -25.74 9.83 -10.51
C TYR A 124 -25.31 8.39 -10.79
N ASN A 125 -24.02 8.13 -10.93
CA ASN A 125 -23.49 6.77 -10.95
C ASN A 125 -23.52 6.24 -9.52
N THR A 126 -24.34 5.21 -9.28
CA THR A 126 -24.56 4.62 -7.96
C THR A 126 -23.94 3.22 -7.82
N ALA A 127 -23.01 2.83 -8.70
CA ALA A 127 -22.44 1.48 -8.74
C ALA A 127 -21.77 1.01 -7.43
N ASP A 128 -21.26 1.94 -6.61
CA ASP A 128 -20.87 1.74 -5.21
C ASP A 128 -21.34 2.99 -4.43
N LEU A 129 -22.16 2.85 -3.39
CA LEU A 129 -22.68 4.00 -2.64
C LEU A 129 -21.60 4.72 -1.80
N ARG A 130 -20.40 4.15 -1.70
CA ARG A 130 -19.20 4.80 -1.14
C ARG A 130 -18.44 5.65 -2.17
N ASN A 131 -18.83 5.59 -3.45
CA ASN A 131 -18.17 6.29 -4.56
C ASN A 131 -19.20 6.78 -5.61
N ILE A 132 -20.18 7.57 -5.15
CA ILE A 132 -21.23 8.14 -6.00
C ILE A 132 -20.66 9.33 -6.77
N SER A 133 -20.99 9.49 -8.05
CA SER A 133 -20.56 10.62 -8.85
C SER A 133 -21.63 11.10 -9.84
N MET A 134 -21.56 12.36 -10.27
CA MET A 134 -22.43 12.88 -11.34
C MET A 134 -22.22 12.09 -12.64
N LYS A 135 -23.32 11.72 -13.31
CA LYS A 135 -23.32 10.87 -14.51
C LYS A 135 -23.48 11.71 -15.79
N GLY A 136 -22.55 11.51 -16.72
CA GLY A 136 -22.57 12.16 -18.04
C GLY A 136 -22.21 13.65 -18.00
N ASP A 137 -22.48 14.34 -19.09
CA ASP A 137 -22.31 15.80 -19.15
C ASP A 137 -23.32 16.50 -18.23
N TYR A 138 -22.88 17.56 -17.57
CA TYR A 138 -23.74 18.38 -16.72
C TYR A 138 -24.73 19.17 -17.59
N ASN A 139 -25.95 18.64 -17.73
CA ASN A 139 -27.03 19.30 -18.46
C ASN A 139 -27.81 20.24 -17.51
N GLY A 140 -28.08 21.46 -17.96
CA GLY A 140 -28.59 22.53 -17.10
C GLY A 140 -29.92 22.22 -16.42
N SER A 141 -30.03 22.58 -15.16
CA SER A 141 -30.99 22.02 -14.20
C SER A 141 -32.23 22.87 -13.92
N SER A 142 -32.39 24.00 -14.62
CA SER A 142 -33.36 25.05 -14.35
C SER A 142 -34.85 24.63 -14.34
N LYS A 143 -35.22 23.44 -14.79
CA LYS A 143 -36.55 22.84 -14.56
C LYS A 143 -36.48 21.38 -14.06
N ASP A 144 -35.29 20.88 -13.78
CA ASP A 144 -35.00 19.47 -13.58
C ASP A 144 -34.89 19.12 -12.09
N ASP A 145 -36.04 19.09 -11.42
CA ASP A 145 -36.10 18.71 -10.00
C ASP A 145 -35.80 17.21 -9.77
N THR A 146 -35.63 16.43 -10.84
CA THR A 146 -35.26 15.01 -10.75
C THR A 146 -33.78 14.79 -10.34
N ARG A 147 -33.01 15.87 -10.23
CA ARG A 147 -31.64 15.88 -9.69
C ARG A 147 -31.58 15.92 -8.15
N ASP A 148 -32.71 16.06 -7.47
CA ASP A 148 -32.78 15.94 -6.01
C ASP A 148 -32.46 14.48 -5.59
N ALA A 149 -31.68 14.31 -4.54
CA ALA A 149 -31.27 13.03 -3.97
C ALA A 149 -30.98 13.15 -2.46
N PHE A 150 -31.04 12.03 -1.75
CA PHE A 150 -30.90 11.97 -0.30
C PHE A 150 -30.08 10.75 0.13
N PHE A 151 -29.40 10.83 1.27
CA PHE A 151 -28.57 9.75 1.78
C PHE A 151 -28.67 9.60 3.31
N ALA A 152 -28.30 8.43 3.79
CA ALA A 152 -27.99 8.18 5.20
C ALA A 152 -27.04 6.99 5.32
N SER A 153 -26.36 6.89 6.47
CA SER A 153 -25.71 5.64 6.86
C SER A 153 -25.85 5.41 8.36
N LEU A 154 -25.86 4.14 8.76
CA LEU A 154 -25.89 3.72 10.17
C LEU A 154 -25.15 2.40 10.33
N GLU A 155 -24.51 2.24 11.49
CA GLU A 155 -23.84 1.00 11.87
C GLU A 155 -24.62 0.31 13.00
N LYS A 156 -24.78 -1.01 12.92
CA LYS A 156 -25.56 -1.77 13.91
C LYS A 156 -25.06 -3.19 14.10
N LEU A 157 -24.77 -3.52 15.36
CA LEU A 157 -24.62 -4.90 15.83
C LEU A 157 -25.98 -5.62 15.81
N VAL A 158 -26.08 -6.69 15.04
CA VAL A 158 -27.31 -7.47 14.87
C VAL A 158 -27.30 -8.65 15.84
N THR A 159 -28.20 -8.65 16.83
CA THR A 159 -28.31 -9.76 17.81
C THR A 159 -29.66 -10.47 17.78
N ASN A 160 -30.71 -9.80 17.31
CA ASN A 160 -32.08 -10.28 17.21
C ASN A 160 -32.76 -9.63 16.00
N ALA A 161 -33.92 -10.13 15.61
CA ALA A 161 -34.73 -9.49 14.57
C ALA A 161 -35.16 -8.07 14.97
N PHE A 162 -35.21 -7.14 14.02
CA PHE A 162 -35.55 -5.74 14.30
C PHE A 162 -36.21 -5.04 13.11
N SER A 163 -36.92 -3.95 13.41
CA SER A 163 -37.36 -2.95 12.42
C SER A 163 -36.76 -1.59 12.78
N GLY A 164 -36.36 -0.80 11.78
CA GLY A 164 -35.79 0.53 11.97
C GLY A 164 -36.42 1.57 11.04
N SER A 165 -36.48 2.82 11.49
CA SER A 165 -36.79 3.97 10.64
C SER A 165 -35.49 4.71 10.33
N VAL A 166 -35.29 5.15 9.08
CA VAL A 166 -34.11 5.90 8.65
C VAL A 166 -34.56 7.17 7.96
N GLU A 167 -34.26 8.32 8.55
CA GLU A 167 -34.48 9.63 7.94
C GLU A 167 -33.26 9.98 7.07
N LEU A 168 -33.49 10.30 5.79
CA LEU A 168 -32.41 10.70 4.89
C LEU A 168 -32.16 12.22 4.94
N THR A 169 -30.94 12.63 4.61
CA THR A 169 -30.56 14.05 4.48
C THR A 169 -30.00 14.34 3.10
N ARG A 170 -29.99 15.60 2.67
CA ARG A 170 -29.42 15.97 1.36
C ARG A 170 -27.88 15.91 1.40
N PRO A 171 -27.21 15.40 0.35
CA PRO A 171 -25.76 15.47 0.20
C PRO A 171 -25.28 16.83 -0.36
N PHE A 172 -26.21 17.70 -0.76
CA PHE A 172 -25.96 18.97 -1.43
C PHE A 172 -26.65 20.16 -0.75
N GLY A 173 -26.28 21.37 -1.18
CA GLY A 173 -27.12 22.56 -1.09
C GLY A 173 -27.84 22.79 -2.42
N GLN A 174 -29.06 23.35 -2.38
CA GLN A 174 -29.76 23.80 -3.57
C GLN A 174 -29.40 25.26 -3.85
N LEU A 175 -28.97 25.58 -5.06
CA LEU A 175 -28.69 26.92 -5.54
C LEU A 175 -29.85 27.41 -6.42
N ASN A 176 -30.48 28.53 -6.06
CA ASN A 176 -31.57 29.14 -6.81
C ASN A 176 -31.12 30.51 -7.32
N ILE A 177 -31.16 30.75 -8.64
CA ILE A 177 -30.78 32.05 -9.22
C ILE A 177 -32.04 32.74 -9.75
N LYS A 178 -32.29 33.97 -9.29
CA LYS A 178 -33.45 34.77 -9.69
C LYS A 178 -33.05 36.20 -10.02
N THR A 179 -33.61 36.73 -11.10
CA THR A 179 -33.52 38.15 -11.45
C THR A 179 -34.70 38.96 -10.88
N GLU A 180 -34.41 40.17 -10.38
CA GLU A 180 -35.39 41.09 -9.78
C GLU A 180 -35.88 42.17 -10.77
N ASP A 181 -35.19 42.31 -11.90
CA ASP A 181 -35.31 43.41 -12.87
C ASP A 181 -36.07 43.08 -14.16
N LEU A 182 -36.67 41.89 -14.27
CA LEU A 182 -37.45 41.48 -15.44
C LEU A 182 -38.58 42.46 -15.78
N ALA A 183 -39.14 43.12 -14.75
CA ALA A 183 -40.17 44.15 -14.90
C ALA A 183 -39.64 45.50 -15.45
N SER A 184 -38.32 45.73 -15.38
CA SER A 184 -37.65 46.94 -15.85
C SER A 184 -37.42 46.94 -17.37
N ILE A 185 -37.58 45.79 -18.04
CA ILE A 185 -37.47 45.68 -19.50
C ILE A 185 -38.61 46.47 -20.17
N PRO A 186 -38.31 47.48 -21.01
CA PRO A 186 -39.33 48.27 -21.69
C PRO A 186 -40.28 47.41 -22.53
N ASP A 187 -41.59 47.72 -22.51
CA ASP A 187 -42.62 46.95 -23.21
C ASP A 187 -42.32 46.74 -24.71
N ASN A 188 -41.74 47.74 -25.37
CA ASN A 188 -41.36 47.70 -26.77
C ASN A 188 -40.08 46.89 -27.07
N GLN A 189 -39.43 46.32 -26.04
CA GLN A 189 -38.24 45.48 -26.18
C GLN A 189 -38.39 44.09 -25.52
N LYS A 190 -39.55 43.78 -24.90
CA LYS A 190 -39.80 42.50 -24.23
C LYS A 190 -39.56 41.28 -25.12
N GLU A 191 -39.98 41.30 -26.38
CA GLU A 191 -39.74 40.17 -27.32
C GLU A 191 -38.24 39.88 -27.55
N ALA A 192 -37.35 40.87 -27.37
CA ALA A 192 -35.91 40.73 -27.59
C ALA A 192 -35.11 40.39 -26.33
N PHE A 193 -35.62 40.67 -25.13
CA PHE A 193 -34.86 40.57 -23.88
C PHE A 193 -35.54 39.77 -22.74
N VAL A 194 -36.74 39.22 -22.95
CA VAL A 194 -37.28 38.21 -22.03
C VAL A 194 -36.40 36.95 -22.07
N PRO A 195 -35.88 36.46 -20.93
CA PRO A 195 -35.13 35.21 -20.87
C PRO A 195 -35.97 34.02 -21.31
N VAL A 196 -35.36 33.14 -22.10
CA VAL A 196 -35.93 31.83 -22.44
C VAL A 196 -35.01 30.71 -22.01
N THR A 197 -33.68 30.86 -22.14
CA THR A 197 -32.70 29.89 -21.63
C THR A 197 -31.57 30.56 -20.85
N ALA A 198 -30.95 29.81 -19.93
CA ALA A 198 -29.80 30.22 -19.15
C ALA A 198 -28.75 29.09 -19.03
N GLY A 199 -27.49 29.48 -18.86
CA GLY A 199 -26.35 28.59 -18.69
C GLY A 199 -25.53 28.94 -17.45
N LEU A 200 -24.98 27.95 -16.75
CA LEU A 200 -23.97 28.14 -15.71
C LEU A 200 -22.66 27.42 -16.04
N SER A 201 -21.54 28.04 -15.69
CA SER A 201 -20.24 27.38 -15.58
C SER A 201 -19.60 27.63 -14.24
N PHE A 202 -19.50 26.60 -13.41
CA PHE A 202 -18.83 26.59 -12.11
C PHE A 202 -17.31 26.39 -12.30
N LYS A 203 -16.50 27.13 -11.55
CA LYS A 203 -15.03 27.03 -11.56
C LYS A 203 -14.50 25.96 -10.58
N ASN A 204 -15.23 25.74 -9.48
CA ASN A 204 -14.79 24.93 -8.33
C ASN A 204 -15.95 24.12 -7.71
N LEU A 205 -16.46 23.10 -8.40
CA LEU A 205 -17.59 22.27 -7.94
C LEU A 205 -17.18 20.82 -7.66
N TYR A 206 -17.60 20.26 -6.53
CA TYR A 206 -17.45 18.83 -6.23
C TYR A 206 -18.46 18.00 -7.02
N THR A 207 -18.01 16.90 -7.62
CA THR A 207 -18.83 16.01 -8.46
C THR A 207 -19.00 14.59 -7.90
N GLY A 208 -18.38 14.28 -6.76
CA GLY A 208 -18.44 12.98 -6.09
C GLY A 208 -18.84 13.04 -4.61
N PHE A 209 -19.37 11.93 -4.10
CA PHE A 209 -19.94 11.82 -2.76
C PHE A 209 -19.89 10.39 -2.18
N ASN A 210 -19.59 10.26 -0.89
CA ASN A 210 -19.58 9.00 -0.17
C ASN A 210 -20.78 8.93 0.80
N ALA A 211 -21.82 8.15 0.48
CA ALA A 211 -23.00 8.04 1.34
C ALA A 211 -22.72 7.29 2.66
N ALA A 212 -21.62 6.51 2.74
CA ALA A 212 -21.25 5.76 3.93
C ALA A 212 -20.48 6.57 4.98
N THR A 213 -19.93 7.73 4.64
CA THR A 213 -19.31 8.67 5.59
C THR A 213 -19.98 10.04 5.59
N GLY A 214 -20.69 10.37 4.50
CA GLY A 214 -21.22 11.69 4.23
C GLY A 214 -20.18 12.66 3.70
N ASP A 215 -19.00 12.21 3.24
CA ASP A 215 -17.95 13.09 2.75
C ASP A 215 -18.05 13.36 1.24
N LEU A 216 -17.44 14.48 0.81
CA LEU A 216 -17.23 14.79 -0.60
C LEU A 216 -16.09 13.94 -1.15
N LEU A 217 -16.15 13.60 -2.44
CA LEU A 217 -15.13 12.80 -3.13
C LEU A 217 -14.57 13.55 -4.34
N GLY A 218 -13.25 13.40 -4.52
CA GLY A 218 -12.50 14.11 -5.55
C GLY A 218 -12.26 15.57 -5.20
N GLU A 219 -11.45 16.23 -6.01
CA GLU A 219 -11.19 17.66 -5.90
C GLU A 219 -12.34 18.48 -6.55
N PRO A 220 -12.55 19.75 -6.13
CA PRO A 220 -13.43 20.66 -6.86
C PRO A 220 -12.92 20.85 -8.30
N THR A 221 -13.80 20.63 -9.29
CA THR A 221 -13.46 20.77 -10.70
C THR A 221 -14.32 21.83 -11.39
N SER A 222 -13.91 22.28 -12.58
CA SER A 222 -14.73 23.17 -13.39
C SER A 222 -15.81 22.36 -14.11
N VAL A 223 -17.07 22.75 -13.93
CA VAL A 223 -18.25 22.07 -14.46
C VAL A 223 -19.13 23.10 -15.15
N ALA A 224 -19.47 22.88 -16.43
CA ALA A 224 -20.33 23.77 -17.18
C ALA A 224 -21.55 23.05 -17.73
N TYR A 225 -22.66 23.79 -17.86
CA TYR A 225 -23.83 23.37 -18.60
C TYR A 225 -23.42 23.00 -20.03
N LYS A 226 -23.74 21.79 -20.49
CA LYS A 226 -23.48 21.33 -21.87
C LYS A 226 -24.10 22.26 -22.93
N ALA A 227 -25.26 22.83 -22.61
CA ALA A 227 -25.98 23.83 -23.38
C ALA A 227 -26.86 24.65 -22.42
N ALA A 228 -27.30 25.84 -22.84
CA ALA A 228 -28.26 26.62 -22.06
C ALA A 228 -29.61 25.88 -21.96
N SER A 229 -30.17 25.83 -20.75
CA SER A 229 -31.46 25.19 -20.44
C SER A 229 -32.56 26.22 -20.25
N ASP A 230 -33.81 25.85 -20.51
CA ASP A 230 -35.00 26.68 -20.26
C ASP A 230 -35.00 27.35 -18.88
N VAL A 231 -35.23 28.66 -18.77
CA VAL A 231 -35.36 29.32 -17.46
C VAL A 231 -36.52 28.75 -16.63
N VAL A 232 -36.35 28.70 -15.30
CA VAL A 232 -37.30 28.07 -14.35
C VAL A 232 -38.73 28.55 -14.59
N ASP A 233 -38.94 29.87 -14.64
CA ASP A 233 -40.22 30.47 -14.98
C ASP A 233 -40.09 31.83 -15.69
N ALA A 234 -41.23 32.28 -16.23
CA ALA A 234 -41.35 33.61 -16.87
C ALA A 234 -41.47 34.77 -15.85
N ASN A 235 -41.28 34.52 -14.54
CA ASN A 235 -41.32 35.54 -13.48
C ASN A 235 -39.90 35.94 -13.02
N GLY A 236 -38.86 35.44 -13.70
CA GLY A 236 -37.46 35.81 -13.45
C GLY A 236 -36.66 34.78 -12.67
N ASN A 237 -37.22 33.62 -12.32
CA ASN A 237 -36.41 32.52 -11.79
C ASN A 237 -35.61 31.90 -12.96
N LEU A 238 -34.28 31.95 -12.90
CA LEU A 238 -33.38 31.62 -14.01
C LEU A 238 -32.87 30.19 -13.93
N THR A 239 -32.28 29.76 -12.81
CA THR A 239 -31.81 28.38 -12.60
C THR A 239 -32.08 27.85 -11.18
N VAL A 240 -32.08 26.53 -11.04
CA VAL A 240 -32.14 25.78 -9.77
C VAL A 240 -31.20 24.59 -9.89
N ASP A 241 -30.12 24.56 -9.11
CA ASP A 241 -29.04 23.56 -9.19
C ASP A 241 -28.85 22.82 -7.87
N TYR A 242 -28.41 21.55 -7.93
CA TYR A 242 -28.11 20.73 -6.76
C TYR A 242 -26.61 20.44 -6.67
N LEU A 243 -25.94 21.06 -5.70
CA LEU A 243 -24.48 21.16 -5.63
C LEU A 243 -23.94 20.47 -4.38
N PHE A 244 -23.16 19.40 -4.53
CA PHE A 244 -22.59 18.64 -3.42
C PHE A 244 -21.85 19.56 -2.44
N ALA A 245 -22.14 19.42 -1.14
CA ALA A 245 -21.73 20.37 -0.10
C ALA A 245 -21.19 19.63 1.16
N PRO A 246 -20.25 20.22 1.92
CA PRO A 246 -19.53 19.53 2.99
C PRO A 246 -20.40 19.16 4.21
N ASN A 247 -19.92 18.21 5.01
CA ASN A 247 -20.62 17.68 6.19
C ASN A 247 -20.33 18.44 7.50
N THR A 248 -19.40 19.39 7.47
CA THR A 248 -18.98 20.15 8.66
C THR A 248 -20.13 21.02 9.16
N ALA A 249 -20.42 21.02 10.46
CA ALA A 249 -21.45 21.86 11.05
C ALA A 249 -21.15 23.35 10.79
N GLY A 250 -22.00 24.02 10.01
CA GLY A 250 -21.79 25.41 9.57
C GLY A 250 -20.77 25.59 8.44
N GLY A 251 -20.21 24.51 7.88
CA GLY A 251 -19.29 24.57 6.76
C GLY A 251 -19.99 24.94 5.45
N GLN A 252 -19.52 26.01 4.81
CA GLN A 252 -19.99 26.46 3.51
C GLN A 252 -18.93 26.17 2.45
N HIS A 253 -19.37 25.81 1.24
CA HIS A 253 -18.54 25.75 0.05
C HIS A 253 -18.79 27.01 -0.80
N LEU A 254 -17.76 27.83 -1.01
CA LEU A 254 -17.88 29.07 -1.78
C LEU A 254 -17.76 28.77 -3.27
N ALA A 255 -18.90 28.68 -3.97
CA ALA A 255 -18.96 28.39 -5.39
C ALA A 255 -18.76 29.66 -6.22
N ASN A 256 -17.83 29.59 -7.18
CA ASN A 256 -17.61 30.61 -8.20
C ASN A 256 -18.20 30.12 -9.53
N MET A 257 -19.06 30.90 -10.15
CA MET A 257 -19.74 30.52 -11.39
C MET A 257 -19.97 31.71 -12.33
N THR A 258 -20.17 31.42 -13.61
CA THR A 258 -20.57 32.42 -14.61
C THR A 258 -21.97 32.06 -15.13
N LEU A 259 -22.91 32.99 -15.00
CA LEU A 259 -24.28 32.91 -15.52
C LEU A 259 -24.34 33.56 -16.91
N ALA A 260 -24.87 32.86 -17.91
CA ALA A 260 -25.21 33.42 -19.21
C ALA A 260 -26.72 33.28 -19.46
N VAL A 261 -27.36 34.32 -20.02
CA VAL A 261 -28.81 34.35 -20.23
C VAL A 261 -29.12 34.69 -21.70
N TYR A 262 -30.11 34.04 -22.30
CA TYR A 262 -30.43 34.12 -23.73
C TYR A 262 -31.93 34.30 -23.98
N ASN A 263 -32.26 34.99 -25.07
CA ASN A 263 -33.64 35.23 -25.53
C ASN A 263 -34.20 34.09 -26.40
N ALA A 264 -35.46 34.23 -26.82
CA ALA A 264 -36.17 33.27 -27.66
C ALA A 264 -35.51 32.95 -29.01
N ALA A 265 -34.66 33.85 -29.53
CA ALA A 265 -33.94 33.68 -30.80
C ALA A 265 -32.53 33.08 -30.61
N GLY A 266 -32.14 32.72 -29.38
CA GLY A 266 -30.79 32.26 -29.03
C GLY A 266 -29.75 33.38 -28.94
N GLY A 267 -30.18 34.65 -29.00
CA GLY A 267 -29.31 35.79 -28.78
C GLY A 267 -29.00 35.95 -27.29
N GLN A 268 -27.72 36.14 -26.96
CA GLN A 268 -27.29 36.37 -25.58
C GLN A 268 -27.80 37.74 -25.09
N ILE A 269 -28.54 37.73 -23.99
CA ILE A 269 -29.01 38.91 -23.27
C ILE A 269 -27.86 39.47 -22.43
N THR A 270 -27.21 38.62 -21.63
CA THR A 270 -26.11 39.05 -20.74
C THR A 270 -25.25 37.88 -20.25
N THR A 271 -24.14 38.22 -19.59
CA THR A 271 -23.30 37.30 -18.81
C THR A 271 -22.92 37.98 -17.49
N LYS A 272 -22.98 37.25 -16.38
CA LYS A 272 -22.66 37.72 -15.02
C LYS A 272 -21.74 36.73 -14.31
N ASP A 273 -20.61 37.21 -13.80
CA ASP A 273 -19.78 36.43 -12.89
C ASP A 273 -20.32 36.52 -11.46
N LEU A 274 -20.57 35.36 -10.88
CA LEU A 274 -21.18 35.14 -9.57
C LEU A 274 -20.17 34.40 -8.71
N ASN A 275 -19.34 35.15 -7.99
CA ASN A 275 -18.29 34.59 -7.13
C ASN A 275 -18.73 34.56 -5.66
N ASN A 276 -18.09 33.69 -4.89
CA ASN A 276 -18.24 33.50 -3.45
C ASN A 276 -19.67 33.07 -3.02
N ILE A 277 -20.43 32.41 -3.90
CA ILE A 277 -21.80 31.99 -3.61
C ILE A 277 -21.78 30.85 -2.57
N PRO A 278 -22.29 31.04 -1.34
CA PRO A 278 -22.11 30.07 -0.27
C PRO A 278 -23.10 28.91 -0.40
N VAL A 279 -22.61 27.71 -0.70
CA VAL A 279 -23.40 26.48 -0.79
C VAL A 279 -23.23 25.66 0.49
N GLN A 280 -24.33 25.33 1.16
CA GLN A 280 -24.30 24.53 2.39
C GLN A 280 -25.25 23.34 2.30
N ARG A 281 -24.80 22.20 2.83
CA ARG A 281 -25.58 20.96 2.85
C ARG A 281 -26.90 21.17 3.56
N ASN A 282 -28.00 20.75 2.95
CA ASN A 282 -29.36 20.85 3.51
C ASN A 282 -29.88 22.31 3.65
N TYR A 283 -29.28 23.27 2.93
CA TYR A 283 -29.75 24.66 2.81
C TYR A 283 -30.16 24.97 1.37
N LYS A 284 -31.08 25.93 1.20
CA LYS A 284 -31.23 26.67 -0.06
C LYS A 284 -30.31 27.88 -0.05
N THR A 285 -29.70 28.17 -1.19
CA THR A 285 -28.86 29.35 -1.46
C THR A 285 -29.55 30.15 -2.54
N ASN A 286 -30.13 31.28 -2.19
CA ASN A 286 -30.87 32.12 -3.12
C ASN A 286 -29.99 33.27 -3.57
N VAL A 287 -29.61 33.28 -4.85
CA VAL A 287 -28.89 34.38 -5.49
C VAL A 287 -29.91 35.28 -6.17
N THR A 288 -30.07 36.52 -5.68
CA THR A 288 -30.96 37.50 -6.31
C THR A 288 -30.26 38.81 -6.64
N GLY A 289 -30.78 39.53 -7.63
CA GLY A 289 -30.25 40.81 -8.06
C GLY A 289 -30.78 41.23 -9.44
N ASN A 290 -30.18 42.28 -10.00
CA ASN A 290 -30.50 42.73 -11.35
C ASN A 290 -29.56 41.97 -12.32
N LEU A 291 -30.06 40.87 -12.86
CA LEU A 291 -29.28 39.92 -13.65
C LEU A 291 -29.58 40.00 -15.15
N LEU A 292 -30.39 40.98 -15.61
CA LEU A 292 -30.74 41.16 -17.04
C LEU A 292 -30.45 42.58 -17.57
N THR A 293 -30.56 43.61 -16.73
CA THR A 293 -30.62 45.03 -17.09
C THR A 293 -29.86 45.90 -16.10
N VAL A 294 -29.53 47.12 -16.51
CA VAL A 294 -28.70 48.09 -15.76
C VAL A 294 -29.52 49.27 -15.23
N ASP A 295 -30.09 49.15 -14.01
CA ASP A 295 -30.50 50.30 -13.17
C ASP A 295 -30.71 49.87 -11.70
N GLY A 296 -30.81 50.78 -10.73
CA GLY A 296 -30.64 50.49 -9.29
C GLY A 296 -31.79 50.80 -8.29
N LYS A 297 -31.58 50.29 -7.06
CA LYS A 297 -32.31 50.49 -5.76
C LYS A 297 -33.46 49.53 -5.38
N VAL A 298 -33.65 49.38 -4.07
CA VAL A 298 -34.03 48.14 -3.34
C VAL A 298 -35.19 48.34 -2.35
N ASN A 299 -36.07 47.34 -2.15
CA ASN A 299 -36.52 46.92 -0.80
C ASN A 299 -37.26 45.56 -0.71
N VAL A 300 -37.39 45.05 0.52
CA VAL A 300 -37.39 43.61 0.93
C VAL A 300 -38.78 42.96 1.16
N THR A 301 -38.90 41.64 0.94
CA THR A 301 -39.86 40.74 1.63
C THR A 301 -39.36 39.28 1.73
N VAL A 302 -39.89 38.49 2.68
CA VAL A 302 -39.39 37.14 3.09
C VAL A 302 -40.46 36.04 2.98
N ALA A 303 -40.09 34.83 2.54
CA ALA A 303 -40.86 33.58 2.71
C ALA A 303 -39.94 32.31 2.65
N PRO A 304 -40.30 31.16 3.27
CA PRO A 304 -39.34 30.07 3.58
C PRO A 304 -39.43 28.80 2.70
N ALA A 305 -38.32 28.03 2.62
CA ALA A 305 -38.22 26.60 3.01
C ALA A 305 -37.04 25.82 2.34
N PHE A 306 -35.86 25.76 2.99
CA PHE A 306 -35.17 24.50 3.34
C PHE A 306 -34.01 24.84 4.29
N SER A 307 -34.13 24.40 5.56
CA SER A 307 -33.62 25.09 6.76
C SER A 307 -34.08 26.56 6.86
N SER A 308 -34.10 27.12 8.08
CA SER A 308 -34.58 28.49 8.32
C SER A 308 -33.63 29.23 9.27
N PRO A 309 -33.02 30.37 8.86
CA PRO A 309 -33.09 30.97 7.53
C PRO A 309 -32.31 30.16 6.47
N ALA A 310 -32.74 30.27 5.21
CA ALA A 310 -31.95 29.83 4.06
C ALA A 310 -30.74 30.78 3.85
N LEU A 311 -29.72 30.32 3.11
CA LEU A 311 -28.67 31.21 2.64
C LEU A 311 -29.21 32.12 1.53
N SER A 312 -28.74 33.37 1.52
CA SER A 312 -29.08 34.35 0.50
C SER A 312 -27.82 35.13 0.17
N GLU A 313 -27.44 35.13 -1.11
CA GLU A 313 -26.42 36.03 -1.64
C GLU A 313 -27.12 37.05 -2.52
N LYS A 314 -26.72 38.32 -2.44
CA LYS A 314 -27.32 39.37 -3.26
C LYS A 314 -26.26 40.01 -4.15
N VAL A 315 -26.50 39.93 -5.45
CA VAL A 315 -25.69 40.63 -6.46
C VAL A 315 -26.24 42.04 -6.58
N ILE A 316 -25.43 43.04 -6.27
CA ILE A 316 -25.81 44.44 -6.47
C ILE A 316 -25.08 45.01 -7.67
N GLU A 317 -25.87 45.53 -8.61
CA GLU A 317 -25.37 46.43 -9.64
C GLU A 317 -25.32 47.87 -9.10
N VAL A 318 -24.21 48.54 -9.38
CA VAL A 318 -24.06 49.98 -9.16
C VAL A 318 -23.67 50.66 -10.46
N ALA A 319 -24.23 51.85 -10.70
CA ALA A 319 -23.92 52.60 -11.90
C ALA A 319 -22.45 53.03 -11.91
N SER A 320 -21.93 53.44 -10.75
CA SER A 320 -20.60 54.06 -10.64
C SER A 320 -19.68 53.41 -9.61
N VAL A 321 -18.37 53.49 -9.85
CA VAL A 321 -17.33 53.00 -8.93
C VAL A 321 -17.44 53.61 -7.52
N SER A 322 -17.89 54.86 -7.41
CA SER A 322 -18.11 55.56 -6.14
C SER A 322 -19.19 54.94 -5.25
N GLU A 323 -20.10 54.12 -5.79
CA GLU A 323 -21.18 53.49 -5.04
C GLU A 323 -20.78 52.10 -4.49
N VAL A 324 -19.66 51.52 -4.96
CA VAL A 324 -19.21 50.17 -4.60
C VAL A 324 -18.97 50.04 -3.09
N ALA A 325 -18.33 51.03 -2.47
CA ALA A 325 -17.99 50.99 -1.05
C ALA A 325 -19.24 50.90 -0.15
N GLU A 326 -20.33 51.57 -0.51
CA GLU A 326 -21.59 51.52 0.25
C GLU A 326 -22.37 50.22 -0.05
N ALA A 327 -22.34 49.72 -1.28
CA ALA A 327 -22.91 48.42 -1.63
C ALA A 327 -22.23 47.27 -0.86
N LEU A 328 -20.90 47.30 -0.72
CA LEU A 328 -20.12 46.29 0.00
C LEU A 328 -20.36 46.24 1.51
N LYS A 329 -20.97 47.27 2.12
CA LYS A 329 -21.38 47.25 3.55
C LYS A 329 -22.54 46.30 3.82
N THR A 330 -23.28 45.88 2.79
CA THR A 330 -24.46 45.01 2.93
C THR A 330 -24.44 43.78 2.01
N ASN A 331 -23.44 43.63 1.14
CA ASN A 331 -23.35 42.55 0.13
C ASN A 331 -21.87 42.22 -0.14
N THR A 332 -21.61 41.02 -0.63
CA THR A 332 -20.25 40.52 -0.91
C THR A 332 -19.90 40.47 -2.40
N ASN A 333 -20.89 40.56 -3.30
CA ASN A 333 -20.69 40.56 -4.74
C ASN A 333 -21.30 41.82 -5.40
N VAL A 334 -20.44 42.68 -5.97
CA VAL A 334 -20.83 43.95 -6.58
C VAL A 334 -20.34 44.04 -8.03
N VAL A 335 -21.25 44.44 -8.92
CA VAL A 335 -20.98 44.65 -10.35
C VAL A 335 -21.11 46.15 -10.65
N VAL A 336 -20.05 46.75 -11.19
CA VAL A 336 -20.08 48.12 -11.72
C VAL A 336 -20.48 48.08 -13.18
N THR A 337 -21.35 48.99 -13.61
CA THR A 337 -21.99 48.90 -14.94
C THR A 337 -21.60 50.03 -15.89
N GLU A 338 -21.38 51.26 -15.43
CA GLU A 338 -20.75 52.31 -16.25
C GLU A 338 -19.23 52.36 -16.03
N ALA A 339 -18.49 52.51 -17.13
CA ALA A 339 -17.06 52.81 -17.05
C ALA A 339 -16.84 54.19 -16.39
N PRO A 340 -15.93 54.29 -15.39
CA PRO A 340 -15.65 55.55 -14.74
C PRO A 340 -15.04 56.55 -15.74
N LYS A 341 -15.40 57.82 -15.58
CA LYS A 341 -15.02 58.92 -16.48
C LYS A 341 -13.69 59.58 -16.07
N GLU A 342 -13.27 59.35 -14.83
CA GLU A 342 -12.07 59.86 -14.18
C GLU A 342 -11.47 58.74 -13.31
N ALA A 343 -10.25 58.90 -12.80
CA ALA A 343 -9.65 57.97 -11.84
C ALA A 343 -10.51 57.85 -10.56
N ALA A 344 -10.66 56.63 -10.03
CA ALA A 344 -11.59 56.35 -8.93
C ALA A 344 -10.99 55.43 -7.87
N THR A 345 -11.50 55.54 -6.63
CA THR A 345 -11.09 54.70 -5.49
C THR A 345 -12.29 53.92 -4.96
N ILE A 346 -12.10 52.62 -4.75
CA ILE A 346 -13.01 51.73 -4.03
C ILE A 346 -12.41 51.47 -2.65
N SER A 347 -13.09 51.93 -1.59
CA SER A 347 -12.72 51.59 -0.22
C SER A 347 -13.51 50.38 0.26
N LEU A 348 -12.80 49.27 0.43
CA LEU A 348 -13.31 48.00 0.97
C LEU A 348 -13.69 48.19 2.45
N PRO A 349 -14.93 47.85 2.87
CA PRO A 349 -15.29 47.84 4.28
C PRO A 349 -14.60 46.67 5.01
N LYS A 350 -14.57 46.74 6.34
CA LYS A 350 -14.14 45.65 7.21
C LYS A 350 -15.34 44.94 7.83
N TYR A 351 -15.18 43.65 8.13
CA TYR A 351 -16.25 42.75 8.53
C TYR A 351 -16.01 42.16 9.92
N GLU A 352 -17.09 41.82 10.63
CA GLU A 352 -17.01 41.15 11.94
C GLU A 352 -16.47 39.71 11.83
N SER A 353 -16.70 39.04 10.69
CA SER A 353 -16.20 37.69 10.41
C SER A 353 -14.80 37.73 9.80
N GLU A 354 -13.94 36.79 10.20
CA GLU A 354 -12.56 36.63 9.71
C GLU A 354 -12.50 36.00 8.30
N ASP A 355 -13.57 35.33 7.84
CA ASP A 355 -13.59 34.51 6.61
C ASP A 355 -14.37 35.16 5.44
N VAL A 356 -14.57 36.48 5.44
CA VAL A 356 -15.36 37.15 4.37
C VAL A 356 -14.59 37.21 3.04
N ALA A 357 -15.22 36.74 1.97
CA ALA A 357 -14.71 36.80 0.61
C ALA A 357 -15.52 37.81 -0.22
N VAL A 358 -14.87 38.80 -0.83
CA VAL A 358 -15.48 39.87 -1.64
C VAL A 358 -15.24 39.65 -3.13
N SER A 359 -16.20 40.04 -3.97
CA SER A 359 -16.12 40.02 -5.43
C SER A 359 -16.49 41.39 -6.01
N ILE A 360 -15.63 41.93 -6.87
CA ILE A 360 -15.83 43.18 -7.60
C ILE A 360 -15.65 42.91 -9.10
N THR A 361 -16.72 43.08 -9.86
CA THR A 361 -16.70 43.02 -11.32
C THR A 361 -16.76 44.44 -11.89
N LEU A 362 -15.76 44.81 -12.68
CA LEU A 362 -15.62 46.12 -13.31
C LEU A 362 -15.89 46.03 -14.83
N PRO A 363 -16.45 47.08 -15.45
CA PRO A 363 -16.55 47.17 -16.90
C PRO A 363 -15.17 47.47 -17.50
N GLU A 364 -15.07 47.38 -18.83
CA GLU A 364 -13.88 47.85 -19.56
C GLU A 364 -13.60 49.33 -19.24
N THR A 365 -12.39 49.64 -18.76
CA THR A 365 -12.03 50.98 -18.31
C THR A 365 -10.63 51.44 -18.73
N SER A 366 -10.55 52.68 -19.22
CA SER A 366 -9.29 53.37 -19.52
C SER A 366 -8.72 54.17 -18.33
N GLN A 367 -9.48 54.28 -17.22
CA GLN A 367 -9.11 55.06 -16.04
C GLN A 367 -8.41 54.21 -14.99
N ASP A 368 -7.64 54.89 -14.12
CA ASP A 368 -7.00 54.28 -12.96
C ASP A 368 -8.04 53.94 -11.87
N ILE A 369 -8.03 52.71 -11.37
CA ILE A 369 -8.84 52.26 -10.23
C ILE A 369 -7.93 51.92 -9.06
N THR A 370 -8.16 52.54 -7.90
CA THR A 370 -7.50 52.18 -6.63
C THR A 370 -8.46 51.39 -5.76
N ILE A 371 -8.02 50.30 -5.14
CA ILE A 371 -8.79 49.48 -4.22
C ILE A 371 -8.01 49.40 -2.90
N ASN A 372 -8.54 49.97 -1.83
CA ASN A 372 -7.89 50.03 -0.52
C ASN A 372 -8.87 49.70 0.61
N TYR A 373 -8.39 49.48 1.84
CA TYR A 373 -9.29 49.35 2.99
C TYR A 373 -9.85 50.72 3.41
N THR A 374 -11.09 50.72 3.93
CA THR A 374 -11.67 51.88 4.59
C THR A 374 -10.83 52.34 5.78
N THR A 375 -10.78 53.65 6.00
CA THR A 375 -10.14 54.28 7.17
C THR A 375 -11.19 54.95 8.07
N GLU A 376 -12.46 54.53 8.00
CA GLU A 376 -13.53 55.05 8.85
C GLU A 376 -13.32 54.68 10.34
N THR A 377 -13.53 55.66 11.23
CA THR A 377 -13.29 55.50 12.66
C THR A 377 -14.20 54.45 13.28
N GLY A 378 -13.62 53.40 13.87
CA GLY A 378 -14.35 52.28 14.48
C GLY A 378 -14.27 50.96 13.70
N GLU A 379 -13.70 50.97 12.49
CA GLU A 379 -13.41 49.75 11.72
C GLU A 379 -12.11 49.03 12.20
N GLU A 380 -11.34 49.64 13.11
CA GLU A 380 -10.03 49.13 13.58
C GLU A 380 -10.09 47.77 14.29
N SER A 381 -11.22 47.42 14.90
CA SER A 381 -11.44 46.13 15.57
C SER A 381 -12.05 45.05 14.66
N LYS A 382 -12.27 45.36 13.38
CA LYS A 382 -12.87 44.46 12.39
C LYS A 382 -11.82 43.90 11.43
N ASN A 383 -12.18 42.82 10.76
CA ASN A 383 -11.30 42.08 9.86
C ASN A 383 -11.37 42.63 8.44
N ALA A 384 -10.23 42.72 7.76
CA ALA A 384 -10.21 42.87 6.32
C ALA A 384 -10.87 41.64 5.65
N PRO A 385 -11.45 41.76 4.44
CA PRO A 385 -11.90 40.59 3.70
C PRO A 385 -10.72 39.64 3.48
N LYS A 386 -10.89 38.35 3.77
CA LYS A 386 -9.87 37.30 3.59
C LYS A 386 -9.52 37.09 2.12
N GLU A 387 -10.52 37.21 1.25
CA GLU A 387 -10.38 37.06 -0.20
C GLU A 387 -11.05 38.23 -0.95
N LEU A 388 -10.47 38.60 -2.09
CA LEU A 388 -10.86 39.69 -2.97
C LEU A 388 -10.71 39.24 -4.42
N ASN A 389 -11.82 38.91 -5.06
CA ASN A 389 -11.87 38.58 -6.48
C ASN A 389 -12.13 39.85 -7.30
N ILE A 390 -11.23 40.20 -8.21
CA ILE A 390 -11.36 41.35 -9.11
C ILE A 390 -11.48 40.81 -10.54
N THR A 391 -12.56 41.18 -11.23
CA THR A 391 -12.79 40.76 -12.63
C THR A 391 -12.96 42.00 -13.51
N ALA A 392 -12.25 42.07 -14.63
CA ALA A 392 -12.46 43.09 -15.65
C ALA A 392 -12.22 42.50 -17.06
N PRO A 393 -13.02 42.85 -18.08
CA PRO A 393 -12.70 42.52 -19.47
C PRO A 393 -11.35 43.14 -19.87
N SER A 394 -11.22 44.45 -19.68
CA SER A 394 -9.94 45.15 -19.78
C SER A 394 -9.85 46.29 -18.75
N ALA A 395 -8.64 46.60 -18.27
CA ALA A 395 -8.40 47.79 -17.45
C ALA A 395 -7.04 48.42 -17.75
N SER A 396 -6.99 49.76 -17.80
CA SER A 396 -5.73 50.51 -17.98
C SER A 396 -4.80 50.38 -16.77
N LYS A 397 -5.30 50.70 -15.57
CA LYS A 397 -4.50 50.57 -14.35
C LYS A 397 -5.36 50.18 -13.16
N ILE A 398 -4.93 49.15 -12.43
CA ILE A 398 -5.47 48.78 -11.12
C ILE A 398 -4.38 48.93 -10.07
N ILE A 399 -4.68 49.62 -8.96
CA ILE A 399 -3.82 49.78 -7.78
C ILE A 399 -4.51 49.06 -6.62
N ILE A 400 -3.84 48.08 -6.04
CA ILE A 400 -4.37 47.20 -4.99
C ILE A 400 -3.59 47.50 -3.70
N GLU A 401 -4.30 47.94 -2.68
CA GLU A 401 -3.79 48.24 -1.33
C GLU A 401 -4.53 47.38 -0.29
N ALA A 402 -4.50 46.07 -0.52
CA ALA A 402 -5.20 45.05 0.26
C ALA A 402 -4.21 44.13 1.00
N SER A 403 -3.42 44.73 1.90
CA SER A 403 -2.25 44.11 2.55
C SER A 403 -2.54 42.92 3.50
N GLU A 404 -3.82 42.57 3.68
CA GLU A 404 -4.35 41.49 4.53
C GLU A 404 -5.19 40.45 3.74
N SER A 405 -5.52 40.71 2.46
CA SER A 405 -6.49 39.94 1.66
C SER A 405 -5.85 39.15 0.50
N THR A 406 -6.24 37.89 0.27
CA THR A 406 -5.95 37.10 -0.95
C THR A 406 -6.63 37.69 -2.17
N VAL A 407 -5.88 38.09 -3.18
CA VAL A 407 -6.41 38.85 -4.33
C VAL A 407 -6.28 38.03 -5.60
N THR A 408 -7.41 37.70 -6.24
CA THR A 408 -7.45 36.95 -7.50
C THR A 408 -7.86 37.87 -8.63
N LEU A 409 -7.00 38.02 -9.64
CA LEU A 409 -7.31 38.70 -10.89
C LEU A 409 -7.91 37.71 -11.90
N ASN A 410 -9.10 38.04 -12.40
CA ASN A 410 -9.87 37.31 -13.41
C ASN A 410 -10.09 38.18 -14.66
N GLY A 411 -10.58 37.61 -15.75
CA GLY A 411 -10.88 38.34 -16.99
C GLY A 411 -9.79 38.16 -18.06
N GLN A 412 -9.50 39.21 -18.84
CA GLN A 412 -8.61 39.12 -20.01
C GLN A 412 -7.34 39.96 -19.92
N SER A 413 -7.43 41.30 -19.77
CA SER A 413 -6.23 42.16 -19.89
C SER A 413 -6.14 43.35 -18.93
N TYR A 414 -5.02 43.49 -18.24
CA TYR A 414 -4.69 44.63 -17.38
C TYR A 414 -3.41 45.31 -17.87
N THR A 415 -3.47 46.56 -18.33
CA THR A 415 -2.26 47.24 -18.88
C THR A 415 -1.22 47.50 -17.78
N THR A 416 -1.65 47.92 -16.58
CA THR A 416 -0.79 48.09 -15.40
C THR A 416 -1.49 47.57 -14.14
N VAL A 417 -0.77 46.86 -13.29
CA VAL A 417 -1.20 46.46 -11.95
C VAL A 417 -0.16 46.90 -10.93
N GLU A 418 -0.55 47.63 -9.90
CA GLU A 418 0.26 47.85 -8.70
C GLU A 418 -0.33 47.05 -7.54
N ALA A 419 0.45 46.22 -6.85
CA ALA A 419 -0.07 45.28 -5.86
C ALA A 419 0.63 45.33 -4.50
N THR A 420 -0.13 45.68 -3.48
CA THR A 420 0.17 45.49 -2.05
C THR A 420 -0.83 44.48 -1.51
N THR A 421 -0.36 43.26 -1.25
CA THR A 421 -1.22 42.14 -0.80
C THR A 421 -0.65 41.52 0.48
N ALA A 422 -1.40 40.66 1.17
CA ALA A 422 -0.84 39.72 2.15
C ALA A 422 0.23 38.77 1.55
N ASP A 423 0.75 37.83 2.34
CA ASP A 423 2.03 37.20 2.00
C ASP A 423 1.96 36.10 0.92
N ASN A 424 0.84 35.42 0.67
CA ASN A 424 0.69 34.24 -0.22
C ASN A 424 -0.36 34.39 -1.34
N THR A 425 -0.42 35.56 -1.99
CA THR A 425 -1.73 36.21 -2.04
C THR A 425 -2.17 36.84 -3.37
N LEU A 426 -1.29 37.31 -4.27
CA LEU A 426 -1.74 37.75 -5.60
C LEU A 426 -1.82 36.53 -6.54
N ILE A 427 -3.03 36.14 -6.93
CA ILE A 427 -3.29 35.08 -7.91
C ILE A 427 -3.66 35.74 -9.25
N VAL A 428 -2.97 35.36 -10.31
CA VAL A 428 -3.24 35.81 -11.68
C VAL A 428 -3.65 34.59 -12.51
N GLU A 429 -4.94 34.48 -12.81
CA GLU A 429 -5.54 33.31 -13.47
C GLU A 429 -5.04 33.11 -14.91
N SER A 430 -5.17 31.88 -15.43
CA SER A 430 -4.53 31.44 -16.69
C SER A 430 -4.94 32.24 -17.94
N SER A 431 -6.13 32.83 -17.96
CA SER A 431 -6.63 33.71 -19.03
C SER A 431 -6.10 35.14 -18.98
N VAL A 432 -5.53 35.57 -17.85
CA VAL A 432 -5.21 36.97 -17.59
C VAL A 432 -3.83 37.34 -18.16
N THR A 433 -3.81 38.43 -18.92
CA THR A 433 -2.60 39.08 -19.42
C THR A 433 -2.38 40.41 -18.69
N ILE A 434 -1.21 40.60 -18.09
CA ILE A 434 -0.78 41.86 -17.48
C ILE A 434 0.32 42.51 -18.33
N GLY A 435 0.23 43.80 -18.61
CA GLY A 435 1.31 44.56 -19.22
C GLY A 435 2.47 44.76 -18.25
N THR A 436 2.31 45.70 -17.33
CA THR A 436 3.29 46.06 -16.28
C THR A 436 2.78 45.64 -14.91
N LEU A 437 3.59 44.94 -14.11
CA LEU A 437 3.26 44.56 -12.72
C LEU A 437 4.24 45.19 -11.73
N THR A 438 3.76 46.08 -10.85
CA THR A 438 4.52 46.67 -9.74
C THR A 438 4.16 45.96 -8.43
N LEU A 439 5.15 45.37 -7.75
CA LEU A 439 4.96 44.62 -6.51
C LEU A 439 5.46 45.39 -5.30
N LYS A 440 4.56 45.65 -4.34
CA LYS A 440 4.82 46.40 -3.11
C LYS A 440 4.86 45.49 -1.87
N LYS A 441 3.94 44.52 -1.79
CA LYS A 441 3.91 43.47 -0.74
C LYS A 441 3.27 42.19 -1.29
N GLY A 442 3.75 41.03 -0.83
CA GLY A 442 3.15 39.72 -1.05
C GLY A 442 3.81 38.86 -2.14
N ASN A 443 3.57 37.54 -2.07
CA ASN A 443 3.93 36.59 -3.13
C ASN A 443 2.91 36.63 -4.29
N VAL A 444 3.36 36.21 -5.47
CA VAL A 444 2.54 36.08 -6.68
C VAL A 444 2.47 34.62 -7.15
N LYS A 445 1.25 34.14 -7.40
CA LYS A 445 0.94 32.88 -8.08
C LYS A 445 0.48 33.20 -9.50
N LEU A 446 1.33 32.93 -10.49
CA LEU A 446 1.13 33.36 -11.88
C LEU A 446 0.81 32.16 -12.79
N TYR A 447 -0.48 31.95 -13.03
CA TYR A 447 -0.99 31.05 -14.08
C TYR A 447 -1.07 31.78 -15.44
N GLY A 448 -1.48 33.06 -15.40
CA GLY A 448 -1.54 33.96 -16.54
C GLY A 448 -0.17 34.39 -17.09
N LYS A 449 -0.16 35.48 -17.86
CA LYS A 449 1.05 36.01 -18.54
C LYS A 449 1.31 37.47 -18.20
N ILE A 450 2.60 37.84 -18.12
CA ILE A 450 3.06 39.24 -18.11
C ILE A 450 3.72 39.53 -19.46
N THR A 451 3.57 40.73 -20.03
CA THR A 451 4.06 41.05 -21.40
C THR A 451 5.07 42.19 -21.49
N THR A 452 5.10 43.13 -20.53
CA THR A 452 5.97 44.32 -20.60
C THR A 452 7.09 44.28 -19.57
N SER A 453 6.77 44.30 -18.27
CA SER A 453 7.79 44.34 -17.22
C SER A 453 7.23 44.02 -15.82
N VAL A 454 8.14 43.68 -14.89
CA VAL A 454 7.86 43.60 -13.45
C VAL A 454 8.80 44.56 -12.71
N SER A 455 8.24 45.40 -11.86
CA SER A 455 8.97 46.26 -10.91
C SER A 455 8.66 45.82 -9.46
N LYS A 456 9.59 46.11 -8.56
CA LYS A 456 9.53 45.72 -7.14
C LYS A 456 9.90 46.93 -6.30
N ASP A 457 9.02 47.36 -5.40
CA ASP A 457 9.26 48.51 -4.53
C ASP A 457 10.33 48.21 -3.48
N THR A 458 10.95 49.28 -2.97
CA THR A 458 12.01 49.21 -1.96
C THR A 458 11.50 48.56 -0.68
N GLY A 459 11.87 47.31 -0.45
CA GLY A 459 11.44 46.51 0.72
C GLY A 459 10.61 45.28 0.38
N TRP A 460 10.22 45.06 -0.89
CA TRP A 460 9.54 43.84 -1.29
C TRP A 460 10.44 42.61 -1.14
N SER A 461 10.00 41.64 -0.35
CA SER A 461 10.71 40.39 -0.02
C SER A 461 10.00 39.12 -0.51
N GLY A 462 8.94 39.26 -1.29
CA GLY A 462 8.13 38.15 -1.79
C GLY A 462 8.82 37.32 -2.88
N THR A 463 8.03 36.42 -3.45
CA THR A 463 8.42 35.50 -4.52
C THR A 463 7.37 35.48 -5.63
N ILE A 464 7.80 35.13 -6.84
CA ILE A 464 6.92 34.92 -7.99
C ILE A 464 7.06 33.46 -8.38
N ILE A 465 5.95 32.74 -8.30
CA ILE A 465 5.85 31.31 -8.59
C ILE A 465 4.99 31.16 -9.85
N ARG A 466 5.47 30.41 -10.84
CA ARG A 466 4.63 30.03 -11.99
C ARG A 466 3.77 28.85 -11.59
N CYS A 467 2.46 28.99 -11.70
CA CYS A 467 1.55 27.90 -11.38
C CYS A 467 1.02 27.28 -12.68
N LEU A 468 0.84 25.96 -12.70
CA LEU A 468 0.32 25.21 -13.84
C LEU A 468 -0.91 24.40 -13.45
N ASP A 469 -1.96 24.49 -14.27
CA ASP A 469 -3.24 23.77 -14.14
C ASP A 469 -3.80 23.26 -15.49
N ASN A 470 -3.27 23.73 -16.63
CA ASN A 470 -3.72 23.32 -17.97
C ASN A 470 -2.68 23.69 -19.05
N GLN A 471 -2.95 23.31 -20.30
CA GLN A 471 -2.11 23.67 -21.45
C GLN A 471 -1.85 25.19 -21.57
N GLN A 472 -2.84 26.07 -21.32
CA GLN A 472 -2.66 27.52 -21.43
C GLN A 472 -1.64 28.04 -20.40
N SER A 473 -1.69 27.54 -19.17
CA SER A 473 -0.71 27.88 -18.13
C SER A 473 0.71 27.45 -18.49
N TYR A 474 0.87 26.31 -19.19
CA TYR A 474 2.16 25.83 -19.69
C TYR A 474 2.66 26.66 -20.88
N ASP A 475 1.79 27.00 -21.82
CA ASP A 475 2.10 27.92 -22.92
C ASP A 475 2.52 29.30 -22.40
N ASN A 476 1.84 29.80 -21.35
CA ASN A 476 2.22 31.01 -20.63
C ASN A 476 3.58 30.88 -19.92
N LEU A 477 4.00 29.69 -19.47
CA LEU A 477 5.32 29.44 -18.88
C LEU A 477 6.42 29.51 -19.95
N ILE A 478 6.22 28.86 -21.09
CA ILE A 478 7.21 28.83 -22.18
C ILE A 478 7.36 30.20 -22.85
N ALA A 479 6.31 31.02 -22.85
CA ALA A 479 6.32 32.37 -23.40
C ALA A 479 6.75 33.47 -22.41
N ASP A 480 7.21 33.14 -21.19
CA ASP A 480 7.56 34.10 -20.14
C ASP A 480 9.07 34.31 -20.00
N ASN A 481 9.49 35.52 -20.39
CA ASN A 481 10.83 36.05 -20.28
C ASN A 481 10.91 37.32 -19.40
N VAL A 482 9.83 37.67 -18.68
CA VAL A 482 9.68 38.97 -17.98
C VAL A 482 9.36 38.86 -16.49
N SER A 483 8.67 37.80 -16.03
CA SER A 483 8.17 37.77 -14.65
C SER A 483 9.26 37.62 -13.60
N GLY A 484 10.42 37.03 -13.97
CA GLY A 484 11.52 36.77 -13.04
C GLY A 484 11.20 35.70 -11.99
N TYR A 485 10.30 34.76 -12.31
CA TYR A 485 9.91 33.65 -11.45
C TYR A 485 11.09 32.76 -11.00
N THR A 486 10.96 32.19 -9.82
CA THR A 486 12.01 31.36 -9.20
C THR A 486 11.70 29.87 -9.16
N SER A 487 10.43 29.49 -9.18
CA SER A 487 9.98 28.09 -9.13
C SER A 487 8.65 27.90 -9.87
N ILE A 488 8.30 26.64 -10.09
CA ILE A 488 7.04 26.21 -10.70
C ILE A 488 6.26 25.39 -9.67
N LEU A 489 4.93 25.53 -9.66
CA LEU A 489 4.02 24.84 -8.74
C LEU A 489 2.82 24.25 -9.50
N ILE A 490 2.49 23.00 -9.20
CA ILE A 490 1.21 22.38 -9.54
C ILE A 490 0.47 22.16 -8.22
N GLU A 491 -0.51 23.00 -7.92
CA GLU A 491 -1.34 22.95 -6.71
C GLU A 491 -2.85 22.80 -7.01
N ARG A 492 -3.19 22.74 -8.29
CA ARG A 492 -4.50 22.35 -8.85
C ARG A 492 -4.26 21.15 -9.75
N GLU A 493 -5.29 20.34 -10.03
CA GLU A 493 -5.15 19.25 -10.99
C GLU A 493 -4.69 19.80 -12.36
N ALA A 494 -3.68 19.16 -12.96
CA ALA A 494 -3.05 19.66 -14.18
C ALA A 494 -2.94 18.58 -15.26
N SER A 495 -3.31 18.96 -16.50
CA SER A 495 -3.06 18.14 -17.69
C SER A 495 -2.52 19.00 -18.82
N PHE A 496 -1.34 18.67 -19.32
CA PHE A 496 -0.71 19.36 -20.45
C PHE A 496 0.30 18.48 -21.20
N ASP A 497 0.51 18.84 -22.46
CA ASP A 497 1.48 18.23 -23.36
C ASP A 497 2.50 19.28 -23.79
N ALA A 498 3.74 19.13 -23.34
CA ALA A 498 4.80 20.10 -23.60
C ALA A 498 5.15 20.22 -25.09
N SER A 499 4.90 19.16 -25.88
CA SER A 499 5.09 19.18 -27.34
C SER A 499 4.08 20.07 -28.07
N LYS A 500 2.99 20.47 -27.41
CA LYS A 500 1.96 21.36 -27.96
C LYS A 500 2.19 22.84 -27.65
N ALA A 501 3.26 23.20 -26.93
CA ALA A 501 3.52 24.57 -26.51
C ALA A 501 3.66 25.53 -27.70
N SER A 502 2.69 26.44 -27.85
CA SER A 502 2.55 27.33 -29.01
C SER A 502 3.76 28.22 -29.30
N ALA A 503 4.49 28.64 -28.26
CA ALA A 503 5.68 29.47 -28.40
C ALA A 503 6.94 28.67 -28.79
N ASN A 504 7.12 27.45 -28.24
CA ASN A 504 8.25 26.58 -28.53
C ASN A 504 8.02 25.15 -27.99
N ALA A 505 7.57 24.24 -28.86
CA ALA A 505 7.39 22.81 -28.56
C ALA A 505 8.67 22.05 -28.15
N ALA A 506 9.86 22.63 -28.32
CA ALA A 506 11.14 22.05 -27.94
C ALA A 506 11.78 22.75 -26.72
N ALA A 507 11.03 23.59 -26.01
CA ALA A 507 11.53 24.32 -24.85
C ALA A 507 11.99 23.37 -23.73
N THR A 508 13.03 23.78 -23.00
CA THR A 508 13.51 23.10 -21.80
C THR A 508 13.25 23.99 -20.59
N VAL A 509 12.54 23.46 -19.60
CA VAL A 509 12.14 24.17 -18.38
C VAL A 509 13.35 24.30 -17.44
N GLY A 510 13.67 25.53 -17.04
CA GLY A 510 14.89 25.88 -16.31
C GLY A 510 14.78 26.09 -14.79
N LYS A 511 13.58 25.95 -14.21
CA LYS A 511 13.29 26.23 -12.79
C LYS A 511 12.70 25.00 -12.10
N PRO A 512 13.00 24.74 -10.81
CA PRO A 512 12.48 23.58 -10.10
C PRO A 512 10.94 23.60 -10.03
N MET A 513 10.34 22.42 -10.19
CA MET A 513 8.89 22.19 -10.19
C MET A 513 8.48 21.41 -8.95
N LYS A 514 7.47 21.91 -8.24
CA LYS A 514 6.83 21.23 -7.13
C LYS A 514 5.42 20.80 -7.52
N ILE A 515 5.08 19.54 -7.27
CA ILE A 515 3.77 18.95 -7.60
C ILE A 515 3.09 18.55 -6.30
N ALA A 516 1.95 19.19 -6.02
CA ALA A 516 1.13 19.07 -4.81
C ALA A 516 -0.35 18.80 -5.12
N ALA A 517 -0.68 18.53 -6.37
CA ALA A 517 -1.98 18.08 -6.85
C ALA A 517 -1.79 17.04 -7.97
N ASN A 518 -2.86 16.35 -8.38
CA ASN A 518 -2.79 15.34 -9.43
C ASN A 518 -2.29 15.94 -10.76
N ALA A 519 -1.45 15.21 -11.50
CA ALA A 519 -0.88 15.73 -12.74
C ALA A 519 -0.70 14.65 -13.82
N THR A 520 -1.04 14.98 -15.06
CA THR A 520 -0.72 14.19 -16.25
C THR A 520 0.10 15.05 -17.21
N ILE A 521 1.36 14.69 -17.42
CA ILE A 521 2.35 15.54 -18.09
C ILE A 521 3.05 14.74 -19.20
N ALA A 522 2.95 15.22 -20.44
CA ALA A 522 3.58 14.59 -21.60
C ALA A 522 4.73 15.43 -22.19
N HIS A 523 5.78 14.77 -22.69
CA HIS A 523 6.91 15.33 -23.44
C HIS A 523 7.74 16.42 -22.71
N LEU A 524 7.66 16.48 -21.37
CA LEU A 524 8.31 17.53 -20.57
C LEU A 524 9.83 17.39 -20.60
N LYS A 525 10.53 18.48 -20.98
CA LYS A 525 11.99 18.57 -20.96
C LYS A 525 12.44 19.58 -19.91
N MET A 526 13.40 19.19 -19.07
CA MET A 526 13.82 19.97 -17.91
C MET A 526 15.33 19.91 -17.68
N HIS A 527 15.92 21.07 -17.40
CA HIS A 527 17.33 21.20 -17.01
C HIS A 527 17.46 22.29 -15.93
N VAL A 528 17.75 21.90 -14.69
CA VAL A 528 17.77 22.84 -13.55
C VAL A 528 19.20 23.08 -13.06
N ASP A 529 19.68 24.31 -13.25
CA ASP A 529 20.99 24.80 -12.78
C ASP A 529 20.98 25.39 -11.37
N GLN A 530 19.80 25.49 -10.74
CA GLN A 530 19.68 26.03 -9.40
C GLN A 530 20.36 25.09 -8.39
N ALA A 531 21.24 25.65 -7.54
CA ALA A 531 21.87 24.91 -6.47
C ALA A 531 20.85 24.48 -5.39
N ALA A 532 21.18 23.42 -4.65
CA ALA A 532 20.44 22.96 -3.47
C ALA A 532 18.96 22.52 -3.68
N VAL A 533 18.54 22.20 -4.92
CA VAL A 533 17.15 21.80 -5.22
C VAL A 533 17.06 20.59 -6.15
N SER A 534 16.07 19.74 -5.89
CA SER A 534 15.60 18.72 -6.84
C SER A 534 14.91 19.42 -8.03
N PRO A 535 15.14 19.03 -9.30
CA PRO A 535 14.38 19.52 -10.45
C PRO A 535 12.86 19.30 -10.32
N ILE A 536 12.43 18.12 -9.87
CA ILE A 536 11.02 17.80 -9.61
C ILE A 536 10.85 17.26 -8.18
N GLU A 537 9.96 17.87 -7.39
CA GLU A 537 9.50 17.32 -6.10
C GLU A 537 7.98 17.08 -6.12
N ILE A 538 7.57 15.83 -5.90
CA ILE A 538 6.18 15.40 -5.75
C ILE A 538 5.89 15.24 -4.25
N ILE A 539 4.83 15.87 -3.75
CA ILE A 539 4.51 15.91 -2.31
C ILE A 539 3.07 15.48 -2.00
N ASP A 540 2.69 15.56 -0.72
CA ASP A 540 1.30 15.38 -0.27
C ASP A 540 0.33 16.33 -0.99
N GLY A 541 -0.87 15.82 -1.29
CA GLY A 541 -1.85 16.40 -2.22
C GLY A 541 -1.77 15.84 -3.65
N ALA A 542 -0.58 15.44 -4.13
CA ALA A 542 -0.39 14.84 -5.45
C ALA A 542 -0.63 13.31 -5.44
N ALA A 543 -1.87 12.87 -5.23
CA ALA A 543 -2.21 11.45 -5.08
C ALA A 543 -1.86 10.60 -6.32
N ASN A 544 -1.97 11.15 -7.52
CA ASN A 544 -1.59 10.49 -8.78
C ASN A 544 -0.83 11.44 -9.71
N VAL A 545 0.40 11.07 -10.08
CA VAL A 545 1.23 11.81 -11.02
C VAL A 545 1.73 10.88 -12.13
N VAL A 546 1.42 11.24 -13.37
CA VAL A 546 1.80 10.48 -14.57
C VAL A 546 2.66 11.36 -15.47
N PHE A 547 3.84 10.84 -15.81
CA PHE A 547 4.75 11.38 -16.80
C PHE A 547 4.85 10.43 -18.00
N ASP A 548 4.80 10.98 -19.21
CA ASP A 548 5.11 10.29 -20.46
C ASP A 548 6.13 11.10 -21.27
N ASP A 549 7.18 10.47 -21.78
CA ASP A 549 8.36 11.12 -22.41
C ASP A 549 8.96 12.27 -21.57
N LEU A 550 9.22 11.99 -20.29
CA LEU A 550 9.87 12.94 -19.38
C LEU A 550 11.40 12.91 -19.54
N THR A 551 12.00 14.03 -19.92
CA THR A 551 13.47 14.22 -19.87
C THR A 551 13.85 15.20 -18.76
N VAL A 552 14.64 14.76 -17.76
CA VAL A 552 15.09 15.61 -16.64
C VAL A 552 16.60 15.52 -16.46
N SER A 553 17.23 16.65 -16.17
CA SER A 553 18.66 16.79 -15.87
C SER A 553 18.93 17.96 -14.92
N SER A 554 20.12 18.02 -14.32
CA SER A 554 20.60 19.15 -13.51
C SER A 554 22.12 19.29 -13.58
N THR A 555 22.66 20.36 -13.00
CA THR A 555 24.10 20.52 -12.73
C THR A 555 24.47 20.36 -11.24
N ASN A 556 23.51 19.94 -10.41
CA ASN A 556 23.67 19.76 -8.96
C ASN A 556 23.61 18.27 -8.56
N GLU A 557 23.92 17.97 -7.30
CA GLU A 557 23.95 16.62 -6.72
C GLU A 557 22.59 16.12 -6.17
N TYR A 558 21.50 16.87 -6.36
CA TYR A 558 20.19 16.56 -5.80
C TYR A 558 19.40 15.61 -6.72
N SER A 559 18.45 14.89 -6.14
CA SER A 559 17.69 13.87 -6.86
C SER A 559 16.89 14.50 -8.01
N LEU A 560 16.91 13.90 -9.21
CA LEU A 560 16.28 14.50 -10.39
C LEU A 560 14.75 14.56 -10.24
N VAL A 561 14.15 13.44 -9.81
CA VAL A 561 12.75 13.36 -9.40
C VAL A 561 12.68 12.79 -7.98
N LYS A 562 12.03 13.51 -7.07
CA LYS A 562 11.91 13.15 -5.66
C LYS A 562 10.43 13.09 -5.26
N VAL A 563 10.05 12.05 -4.54
CA VAL A 563 8.69 11.80 -4.03
C VAL A 563 8.75 11.81 -2.51
N VAL A 564 7.91 12.61 -1.85
CA VAL A 564 7.89 12.77 -0.39
C VAL A 564 6.45 12.83 0.11
N GLY A 565 5.95 11.77 0.74
CA GLY A 565 4.57 11.81 1.23
C GLY A 565 3.93 10.50 1.68
N THR A 566 2.61 10.51 1.84
CA THR A 566 1.82 9.49 2.55
C THR A 566 0.87 8.67 1.67
N GLY A 567 0.92 8.76 0.33
CA GLY A 567 -0.04 8.02 -0.51
C GLY A 567 0.15 8.08 -2.03
N GLN A 568 1.29 8.60 -2.50
CA GLN A 568 1.51 8.96 -3.89
C GLN A 568 1.55 7.72 -4.80
N LYS A 569 0.88 7.82 -5.95
CA LYS A 569 1.05 6.95 -7.12
C LYS A 569 1.81 7.73 -8.19
N VAL A 570 3.01 7.28 -8.54
CA VAL A 570 3.87 7.97 -9.52
C VAL A 570 4.20 7.05 -10.68
N THR A 571 3.85 7.44 -11.90
CA THR A 571 4.18 6.69 -13.11
C THR A 571 5.09 7.51 -14.00
N ILE A 572 6.18 6.92 -14.49
CA ILE A 572 7.06 7.48 -15.52
C ILE A 572 7.14 6.47 -16.67
N ARG A 573 6.70 6.89 -17.85
CA ARG A 573 6.84 6.13 -19.11
C ARG A 573 7.79 6.83 -20.06
N ASN A 574 8.53 6.05 -20.84
CA ASN A 574 9.44 6.55 -21.87
C ASN A 574 10.46 7.58 -21.34
N GLY A 575 10.77 7.54 -20.03
CA GLY A 575 11.52 8.60 -19.36
C GLY A 575 13.02 8.56 -19.60
N SER A 576 13.68 9.70 -19.42
CA SER A 576 15.14 9.87 -19.45
C SER A 576 15.59 10.75 -18.30
N LEU A 577 16.05 10.14 -17.21
CA LEU A 577 16.58 10.85 -16.04
C LEU A 577 18.11 10.88 -16.11
N LEU A 578 18.67 12.01 -16.55
CA LEU A 578 20.07 12.15 -16.93
C LEU A 578 20.91 12.68 -15.76
N LEU A 579 21.71 11.79 -15.17
CA LEU A 579 22.55 12.08 -14.01
C LEU A 579 23.75 12.97 -14.36
N THR A 580 24.17 13.76 -13.39
CA THR A 580 25.24 14.75 -13.49
C THR A 580 26.60 14.12 -13.18
N SER A 581 27.48 14.00 -14.18
CA SER A 581 28.82 13.42 -13.98
C SER A 581 29.63 14.18 -12.93
N GLY A 582 30.36 13.43 -12.09
CA GLY A 582 31.20 13.96 -11.02
C GLY A 582 30.43 14.39 -9.77
N LYS A 583 29.12 14.14 -9.69
CA LYS A 583 28.30 14.41 -8.52
C LYS A 583 28.07 13.15 -7.69
N SER A 584 28.45 13.21 -6.42
CA SER A 584 28.23 12.14 -5.47
C SER A 584 26.80 12.13 -4.93
N ASN A 585 26.30 10.98 -4.51
CA ASN A 585 24.98 10.76 -3.87
C ASN A 585 23.72 11.08 -4.69
N GLN A 586 23.84 11.64 -5.90
CA GLN A 586 22.68 11.94 -6.75
C GLN A 586 21.85 10.68 -7.04
N SER A 587 20.52 10.82 -7.04
CA SER A 587 19.57 9.78 -7.43
C SER A 587 18.79 10.22 -8.67
N GLY A 588 18.51 9.32 -9.61
CA GLY A 588 17.58 9.62 -10.70
C GLY A 588 16.16 9.79 -10.15
N PHE A 589 15.70 8.76 -9.44
CA PHE A 589 14.41 8.74 -8.77
C PHE A 589 14.58 8.46 -7.27
N ASN A 590 13.90 9.20 -6.40
CA ASN A 590 14.08 9.09 -4.95
C ASN A 590 12.73 9.10 -4.23
N ILE A 591 12.36 7.97 -3.61
CA ILE A 591 11.11 7.80 -2.87
C ILE A 591 11.40 7.88 -1.36
N GLN A 592 10.81 8.87 -0.70
CA GLN A 592 10.87 9.10 0.75
C GLN A 592 9.47 8.93 1.35
N ASN A 593 9.16 7.71 1.79
CA ASN A 593 7.86 7.37 2.36
C ASN A 593 7.64 8.09 3.71
N GLY A 594 6.48 8.70 3.87
CA GLY A 594 6.06 9.51 5.02
C GLY A 594 5.89 8.77 6.35
N GLY A 595 5.98 7.44 6.38
CA GLY A 595 6.09 6.66 7.62
C GLY A 595 4.83 5.87 7.96
N HIS A 596 4.46 5.85 9.25
CA HIS A 596 3.38 5.04 9.83
C HIS A 596 2.17 4.82 8.90
N GLU A 597 1.90 3.54 8.62
CA GLU A 597 0.77 3.00 7.82
C GLU A 597 0.64 3.50 6.37
N ASN A 598 1.67 4.18 5.83
CA ASN A 598 1.61 4.76 4.48
C ASN A 598 2.11 3.84 3.37
N THR A 599 1.43 3.87 2.22
CA THR A 599 1.85 3.17 0.99
C THR A 599 2.14 4.16 -0.12
N ILE A 600 3.38 4.16 -0.65
CA ILE A 600 3.72 4.80 -1.94
C ILE A 600 3.77 3.70 -3.01
N THR A 601 3.27 4.00 -4.21
CA THR A 601 3.42 3.12 -5.39
C THR A 601 4.09 3.87 -6.52
N ALA A 602 5.10 3.27 -7.13
CA ALA A 602 5.78 3.83 -8.29
C ALA A 602 5.96 2.82 -9.43
N LEU A 603 5.73 3.27 -10.66
CA LEU A 603 5.94 2.51 -11.89
C LEU A 603 6.91 3.26 -12.80
N LEU A 604 8.02 2.62 -13.15
CA LEU A 604 8.91 3.05 -14.23
C LEU A 604 8.78 2.04 -15.37
N GLU A 605 8.46 2.53 -16.56
CA GLU A 605 8.24 1.72 -17.76
C GLU A 605 9.00 2.34 -18.94
N ASP A 606 9.72 1.51 -19.72
CA ASP A 606 10.53 1.92 -20.87
C ASP A 606 11.49 3.11 -20.58
N THR A 607 11.95 3.22 -19.33
CA THR A 607 12.65 4.40 -18.80
C THR A 607 14.17 4.18 -18.68
N TYR A 608 14.93 5.20 -19.03
CA TYR A 608 16.39 5.27 -18.91
C TYR A 608 16.82 6.14 -17.71
N ILE A 609 17.81 5.66 -16.95
CA ILE A 609 18.49 6.44 -15.91
C ILE A 609 20.00 6.19 -15.99
N GLY A 610 20.78 7.25 -16.14
CA GLY A 610 22.24 7.13 -16.24
C GLY A 610 22.93 8.42 -16.60
N PHE A 611 24.26 8.35 -16.75
CA PHE A 611 25.08 9.47 -17.20
C PHE A 611 25.02 9.64 -18.72
N GLY A 612 24.68 10.85 -19.17
CA GLY A 612 24.50 11.18 -20.59
C GLY A 612 23.25 10.56 -21.24
N ALA A 613 22.84 11.09 -22.39
CA ALA A 613 21.65 10.62 -23.12
C ALA A 613 21.88 9.32 -23.94
N THR A 614 23.12 8.86 -24.08
CA THR A 614 23.46 7.66 -24.85
C THR A 614 23.39 6.42 -23.96
N LYS A 615 22.35 5.60 -24.19
CA LYS A 615 22.19 4.26 -23.62
C LYS A 615 23.18 3.29 -24.27
N VAL A 616 24.04 2.64 -23.47
CA VAL A 616 25.00 1.63 -23.95
C VAL A 616 24.37 0.24 -23.96
N ASN A 617 23.64 -0.13 -22.91
CA ASN A 617 23.01 -1.45 -22.78
C ASN A 617 21.68 -1.51 -23.58
N VAL A 618 21.77 -1.55 -24.91
CA VAL A 618 20.61 -1.60 -25.82
C VAL A 618 20.08 -3.03 -25.97
N ASP A 619 20.94 -4.01 -26.21
CA ASP A 619 20.59 -5.42 -26.31
C ASP A 619 20.98 -6.17 -25.04
N LYS A 620 20.00 -6.76 -24.34
CA LYS A 620 20.23 -7.48 -23.08
C LYS A 620 21.07 -8.75 -23.28
N SER A 621 21.04 -9.36 -24.47
CA SER A 621 21.82 -10.56 -24.78
C SER A 621 23.31 -10.28 -24.97
N GLN A 622 23.70 -9.01 -25.13
CA GLN A 622 25.08 -8.60 -25.38
C GLN A 622 25.74 -8.00 -24.14
N ASP A 623 27.05 -8.22 -24.00
CA ASP A 623 27.88 -7.55 -23.01
C ASP A 623 28.56 -6.33 -23.63
N TYR A 624 28.61 -5.24 -22.86
CA TYR A 624 29.25 -4.00 -23.27
C TYR A 624 30.36 -3.64 -22.28
N THR A 625 31.55 -3.39 -22.82
CA THR A 625 32.65 -2.75 -22.09
C THR A 625 32.35 -1.26 -21.91
N TYR A 626 32.56 -0.72 -20.72
CA TYR A 626 32.49 0.72 -20.51
C TYR A 626 33.51 1.47 -21.37
N THR A 627 33.07 2.54 -22.01
CA THR A 627 33.96 3.56 -22.58
C THR A 627 34.74 4.24 -21.45
N ASP A 628 35.89 4.84 -21.77
CA ASP A 628 36.66 5.62 -20.79
C ASP A 628 35.82 6.74 -20.16
N GLU A 629 34.89 7.33 -20.92
CA GLU A 629 33.92 8.32 -20.44
C GLU A 629 32.96 7.71 -19.40
N LYS A 630 32.23 6.64 -19.73
CA LYS A 630 31.28 6.01 -18.79
C LYS A 630 32.00 5.47 -17.54
N LYS A 631 33.23 4.96 -17.69
CA LYS A 631 34.09 4.55 -16.58
C LYS A 631 34.49 5.75 -15.70
N ASN A 632 34.84 6.89 -16.29
CA ASN A 632 35.14 8.11 -15.55
C ASN A 632 33.91 8.64 -14.79
N ASP A 633 32.74 8.65 -15.43
CA ASP A 633 31.48 9.11 -14.82
C ASP A 633 31.11 8.23 -13.61
N PHE A 634 31.10 6.91 -13.79
CA PHE A 634 30.83 5.93 -12.73
C PHE A 634 31.81 6.05 -11.56
N THR A 635 33.12 6.17 -11.84
CA THR A 635 34.14 6.20 -10.78
C THR A 635 34.22 7.53 -10.03
N LYS A 636 33.86 8.66 -10.66
CA LYS A 636 33.85 10.00 -10.02
C LYS A 636 32.53 10.32 -9.31
N SER A 637 31.42 9.72 -9.74
CA SER A 637 30.08 9.97 -9.18
C SER A 637 29.76 8.98 -8.04
N ALA A 638 30.54 9.07 -6.96
CA ALA A 638 30.50 8.12 -5.85
C ALA A 638 29.11 8.07 -5.19
N TRP A 639 28.62 6.85 -4.91
CA TRP A 639 27.28 6.63 -4.36
C TRP A 639 26.13 7.24 -5.20
N SER A 640 26.34 7.48 -6.50
CA SER A 640 25.25 7.75 -7.45
C SER A 640 24.24 6.58 -7.50
N ARG A 641 22.97 6.89 -7.71
CA ARG A 641 21.87 5.92 -7.63
C ARG A 641 20.91 6.09 -8.80
N ALA A 642 20.38 4.98 -9.34
CA ALA A 642 19.27 5.10 -10.29
C ALA A 642 17.96 5.35 -9.52
N ILE A 643 17.66 4.47 -8.55
CA ILE A 643 16.50 4.57 -7.65
C ILE A 643 16.97 4.49 -6.19
N THR A 644 16.52 5.45 -5.38
CA THR A 644 16.58 5.40 -3.91
C THR A 644 15.19 5.16 -3.35
N VAL A 645 15.06 4.25 -2.39
CA VAL A 645 13.82 4.06 -1.62
C VAL A 645 14.15 4.04 -0.13
N GLY A 646 13.46 4.88 0.66
CA GLY A 646 13.61 4.93 2.11
C GLY A 646 12.52 5.74 2.78
N TYR A 647 12.71 6.09 4.05
CA TYR A 647 11.78 6.90 4.83
C TYR A 647 12.10 8.39 4.74
N ASN A 648 11.08 9.22 4.98
CA ASN A 648 11.24 10.65 5.20
C ASN A 648 11.78 10.91 6.62
N SER A 649 13.01 11.42 6.72
CA SER A 649 13.68 11.69 8.00
C SER A 649 13.00 12.75 8.88
N ALA A 650 12.08 13.54 8.34
CA ALA A 650 11.26 14.50 9.08
C ALA A 650 9.96 13.91 9.66
N LYS A 651 9.71 12.60 9.49
CA LYS A 651 8.49 11.92 9.98
C LYS A 651 8.83 10.79 10.95
N ALA A 652 7.92 10.54 11.89
CA ALA A 652 8.01 9.40 12.80
C ALA A 652 7.84 8.08 12.01
N TYR A 653 8.64 7.08 12.36
CA TYR A 653 8.75 5.87 11.56
C TYR A 653 8.84 4.62 12.45
N ASP A 654 7.94 3.65 12.24
CA ASP A 654 7.71 2.52 13.14
C ASP A 654 7.97 1.12 12.51
N GLY A 655 8.08 1.04 11.18
CA GLY A 655 8.25 -0.23 10.45
C GLY A 655 7.03 -0.71 9.67
N THR A 656 5.95 0.07 9.63
CA THR A 656 4.68 -0.29 8.95
C THR A 656 4.56 0.22 7.51
N ALA A 657 5.38 1.20 7.10
CA ALA A 657 5.27 1.81 5.78
C ALA A 657 5.73 0.88 4.65
N VAL A 658 5.02 0.95 3.52
CA VAL A 658 5.26 0.11 2.34
C VAL A 658 5.60 0.98 1.12
N THR A 659 6.61 0.60 0.36
CA THR A 659 6.81 1.14 -1.00
C THR A 659 6.71 0.02 -2.02
N ASN A 660 5.71 0.11 -2.91
CA ASN A 660 5.59 -0.73 -4.09
C ASN A 660 6.35 -0.06 -5.24
N LEU A 661 7.28 -0.77 -5.87
CA LEU A 661 8.09 -0.28 -6.98
C LEU A 661 8.07 -1.31 -8.11
N THR A 662 7.53 -0.91 -9.26
CA THR A 662 7.55 -1.72 -10.49
C THR A 662 8.51 -1.10 -11.50
N VAL A 663 9.39 -1.91 -12.07
CA VAL A 663 10.39 -1.52 -13.07
C VAL A 663 10.24 -2.46 -14.27
N ASN A 664 9.82 -1.94 -15.43
CA ASN A 664 9.47 -2.74 -16.61
C ASN A 664 10.20 -2.23 -17.86
N ARG A 665 10.95 -3.10 -18.57
CA ARG A 665 11.73 -2.75 -19.78
C ARG A 665 12.69 -1.56 -19.62
N CYS A 666 13.08 -1.24 -18.38
CA CYS A 666 13.93 -0.10 -18.06
C CYS A 666 15.41 -0.44 -18.25
N VAL A 667 16.24 0.57 -18.47
CA VAL A 667 17.70 0.42 -18.47
C VAL A 667 18.35 1.50 -17.62
N PHE A 668 19.00 1.05 -16.56
CA PHE A 668 19.71 1.88 -15.61
C PHE A 668 21.20 1.55 -15.69
N GLU A 669 22.07 2.52 -15.97
CA GLU A 669 23.49 2.22 -16.27
C GLU A 669 24.50 3.27 -15.77
N GLY A 670 25.68 2.79 -15.39
CA GLY A 670 26.81 3.64 -14.98
C GLY A 670 26.76 4.13 -13.53
N VAL A 671 25.81 3.66 -12.71
CA VAL A 671 25.58 4.17 -11.34
C VAL A 671 26.26 3.33 -10.27
N TYR A 672 26.46 3.89 -9.08
CA TYR A 672 27.01 3.12 -7.95
C TYR A 672 26.01 2.06 -7.47
N TYR A 673 24.75 2.42 -7.22
CA TYR A 673 23.72 1.47 -6.81
C TYR A 673 22.47 1.65 -7.67
N VAL A 674 22.02 0.61 -8.36
CA VAL A 674 20.86 0.75 -9.24
C VAL A 674 19.58 0.90 -8.42
N ILE A 675 19.21 -0.10 -7.62
CA ILE A 675 18.16 0.02 -6.61
C ILE A 675 18.82 0.01 -5.23
N ASN A 676 18.78 1.17 -4.57
CA ASN A 676 19.35 1.38 -3.24
C ASN A 676 18.24 1.57 -2.22
N THR A 677 18.02 0.54 -1.39
CA THR A 677 16.98 0.58 -0.35
C THR A 677 17.59 0.97 0.98
N LEU A 678 16.89 1.80 1.76
CA LEU A 678 17.39 2.40 2.99
C LEU A 678 16.37 2.30 4.13
N HIS A 679 16.86 1.92 5.30
CA HIS A 679 16.15 1.94 6.59
C HIS A 679 14.92 1.01 6.67
N ASN A 680 14.14 1.14 7.75
CA ASN A 680 13.03 0.28 8.20
C ASN A 680 11.77 0.22 7.28
N VAL A 681 11.89 0.49 5.98
CA VAL A 681 10.76 0.48 5.02
C VAL A 681 10.52 -0.92 4.46
N SER A 682 9.27 -1.37 4.45
CA SER A 682 8.83 -2.59 3.77
C SER A 682 8.70 -2.31 2.27
N LEU A 683 9.20 -3.20 1.44
CA LEU A 683 9.36 -2.94 0.01
C LEU A 683 8.79 -4.11 -0.79
N ASN A 684 8.02 -3.80 -1.83
CA ASN A 684 7.62 -4.77 -2.83
C ASN A 684 8.19 -4.29 -4.16
N VAL A 685 9.31 -4.89 -4.58
CA VAL A 685 10.06 -4.48 -5.77
C VAL A 685 9.91 -5.54 -6.85
N ASP A 686 9.12 -5.23 -7.88
CA ASP A 686 8.95 -6.09 -9.04
C ASP A 686 9.74 -5.52 -10.22
N VAL A 687 10.66 -6.32 -10.76
CA VAL A 687 11.51 -5.96 -11.91
C VAL A 687 11.31 -6.99 -13.01
N ASP A 688 10.90 -6.54 -14.19
CA ASP A 688 10.76 -7.40 -15.37
C ASP A 688 11.43 -6.78 -16.60
N ASP A 689 11.93 -7.66 -17.46
CA ASP A 689 12.52 -7.37 -18.76
C ASP A 689 13.62 -6.28 -18.79
N SER A 690 14.27 -5.95 -17.67
CA SER A 690 15.10 -4.74 -17.50
C SER A 690 16.61 -5.01 -17.45
N VAL A 691 17.43 -3.94 -17.56
CA VAL A 691 18.89 -3.98 -17.31
C VAL A 691 19.25 -3.07 -16.14
N LEU A 692 19.91 -3.64 -15.14
CA LEU A 692 20.35 -2.95 -13.93
C LEU A 692 21.88 -3.04 -13.87
N ASP A 693 22.56 -2.01 -14.39
CA ASP A 693 24.02 -1.93 -14.54
C ASP A 693 24.64 -0.87 -13.60
N GLY A 694 25.38 -1.34 -12.59
CA GLY A 694 26.04 -0.45 -11.63
C GLY A 694 27.01 -1.17 -10.70
N ARG A 695 27.57 -0.51 -9.67
CA ARG A 695 28.44 -1.21 -8.71
C ARG A 695 27.67 -2.32 -7.98
N ALA A 696 26.39 -2.12 -7.68
CA ALA A 696 25.45 -3.20 -7.43
C ALA A 696 24.11 -2.89 -8.11
N ALA A 697 23.47 -3.92 -8.66
CA ALA A 697 22.08 -3.84 -9.10
C ALA A 697 21.13 -3.63 -7.90
N PHE A 698 21.41 -4.29 -6.78
CA PHE A 698 20.66 -4.14 -5.53
C PHE A 698 21.59 -3.91 -4.34
N ASN A 699 21.39 -2.79 -3.63
CA ASN A 699 22.04 -2.49 -2.36
C ASN A 699 20.97 -2.39 -1.27
N ILE A 700 20.73 -3.48 -0.55
CA ILE A 700 19.57 -3.64 0.33
C ILE A 700 19.95 -3.33 1.78
N TRP A 701 19.27 -2.36 2.38
CA TRP A 701 19.40 -2.00 3.80
C TRP A 701 18.07 -2.05 4.58
N SER A 702 17.03 -2.72 4.05
CA SER A 702 15.74 -2.81 4.74
C SER A 702 15.84 -3.62 6.03
N THR A 703 15.49 -2.96 7.14
CA THR A 703 15.40 -3.55 8.50
C THR A 703 13.95 -3.82 8.92
N ALA A 704 12.99 -3.71 7.98
CA ALA A 704 11.56 -3.79 8.23
C ALA A 704 11.14 -5.09 8.93
N LYS A 705 10.33 -5.00 9.99
CA LYS A 705 9.82 -6.22 10.66
C LYS A 705 8.92 -7.03 9.72
N ALA A 706 8.07 -6.36 8.95
CA ALA A 706 7.22 -6.96 7.93
C ALA A 706 8.01 -7.65 6.81
N GLY A 707 9.30 -7.34 6.67
CA GLY A 707 10.16 -7.83 5.60
C GLY A 707 10.06 -7.00 4.32
N SER A 708 10.56 -7.57 3.23
CA SER A 708 10.46 -6.98 1.89
C SER A 708 10.55 -8.08 0.84
N THR A 709 9.91 -7.87 -0.31
CA THR A 709 9.95 -8.76 -1.46
C THR A 709 10.65 -8.08 -2.64
N PHE A 710 11.51 -8.84 -3.32
CA PHE A 710 12.19 -8.42 -4.55
C PHE A 710 12.01 -9.52 -5.58
N ASN A 711 11.14 -9.34 -6.56
CA ASN A 711 10.90 -10.32 -7.62
C ASN A 711 11.52 -9.80 -8.91
N VAL A 712 12.60 -10.44 -9.35
CA VAL A 712 13.35 -10.05 -10.54
C VAL A 712 13.19 -11.14 -11.60
N LYS A 713 12.69 -10.77 -12.78
CA LYS A 713 12.35 -11.66 -13.89
C LYS A 713 12.98 -11.18 -15.19
N ASN A 714 13.45 -12.11 -16.03
CA ASN A 714 13.86 -11.87 -17.43
C ASN A 714 14.88 -10.70 -17.60
N SER A 715 15.64 -10.42 -16.55
CA SER A 715 16.41 -9.17 -16.40
C SER A 715 17.90 -9.46 -16.27
N LYS A 716 18.70 -8.48 -16.68
CA LYS A 716 20.16 -8.54 -16.60
C LYS A 716 20.65 -7.65 -15.46
N LEU A 717 21.34 -8.25 -14.49
CA LEU A 717 21.92 -7.57 -13.34
C LEU A 717 23.43 -7.55 -13.51
N ILE A 718 24.04 -6.37 -13.61
CA ILE A 718 25.48 -6.24 -13.81
C ILE A 718 26.09 -5.54 -12.58
N GLY A 719 27.01 -6.24 -11.92
CA GLY A 719 27.89 -5.69 -10.90
C GLY A 719 29.19 -5.26 -11.56
N ARG A 720 29.45 -3.95 -11.57
CA ARG A 720 30.63 -3.34 -12.16
C ARG A 720 31.63 -3.02 -11.06
N ASN A 721 32.82 -3.59 -11.18
CA ASN A 721 33.96 -3.16 -10.40
C ASN A 721 35.11 -2.82 -11.37
N CYS A 722 35.59 -1.59 -11.33
CA CYS A 722 36.62 -1.13 -12.26
C CYS A 722 37.62 -0.17 -11.60
N PHE A 723 37.64 -0.18 -10.26
CA PHE A 723 38.52 0.63 -9.43
C PHE A 723 39.93 0.04 -9.43
N SER A 724 40.95 0.89 -9.30
CA SER A 724 42.35 0.45 -9.21
C SER A 724 42.73 0.08 -7.77
N GLY A 725 43.37 -1.09 -7.60
CA GLY A 725 43.84 -1.56 -6.30
C GLY A 725 42.80 -2.39 -5.52
N PRO A 726 43.05 -2.67 -4.23
CA PRO A 726 42.15 -3.44 -3.39
C PRO A 726 40.76 -2.80 -3.24
N THR A 727 39.71 -3.62 -3.29
CA THR A 727 38.33 -3.23 -2.99
C THR A 727 37.80 -4.05 -1.82
N GLU A 728 36.69 -3.61 -1.21
CA GLU A 728 35.92 -4.49 -0.34
C GLU A 728 35.40 -5.71 -1.13
N VAL A 729 35.10 -6.80 -0.42
CA VAL A 729 34.33 -7.92 -0.97
C VAL A 729 32.89 -7.45 -1.21
N PHE A 730 32.51 -7.29 -2.47
CA PHE A 730 31.21 -6.75 -2.87
C PHE A 730 30.44 -7.75 -3.75
N ALA A 731 29.20 -7.44 -4.14
CA ALA A 731 28.41 -8.29 -5.02
C ALA A 731 27.47 -7.51 -5.95
N THR A 732 26.95 -8.14 -7.00
CA THR A 732 25.91 -7.58 -7.88
C THR A 732 24.59 -7.39 -7.12
N VAL A 733 24.27 -8.30 -6.20
CA VAL A 733 23.16 -8.21 -5.24
C VAL A 733 23.73 -8.25 -3.81
N VAL A 734 23.51 -7.19 -3.03
CA VAL A 734 24.04 -7.07 -1.66
C VAL A 734 22.89 -6.96 -0.66
N LEU A 735 22.75 -7.97 0.21
CA LEU A 735 22.00 -7.84 1.46
C LEU A 735 22.97 -7.41 2.55
N ASN A 736 22.85 -6.19 3.06
CA ASN A 736 23.79 -5.66 4.04
C ASN A 736 23.60 -6.24 5.45
N GLY A 737 24.44 -5.82 6.39
CA GLY A 737 24.48 -6.37 7.75
C GLY A 737 23.78 -5.47 8.78
N TYR A 738 24.58 -4.77 9.56
CA TYR A 738 24.15 -3.80 10.57
C TYR A 738 24.09 -2.38 9.98
N ASN A 739 22.97 -1.68 10.19
CA ASN A 739 22.75 -0.30 9.75
C ASN A 739 22.82 0.65 10.95
N SER A 740 23.96 1.32 11.17
CA SER A 740 24.12 2.28 12.28
C SER A 740 23.10 3.42 12.24
N ASP A 741 22.71 3.81 11.03
CA ASP A 741 22.01 5.05 10.71
C ASP A 741 20.48 4.88 10.70
N ASP A 742 19.99 3.66 10.97
CA ASP A 742 18.57 3.36 11.09
C ASP A 742 18.02 3.78 12.47
N GLY A 743 16.85 4.40 12.51
CA GLY A 743 16.13 4.71 13.76
C GLY A 743 15.46 3.49 14.41
N ALA A 744 15.36 2.35 13.70
CA ALA A 744 14.72 1.15 14.18
C ALA A 744 15.34 0.56 15.47
N SER A 745 14.50 -0.12 16.26
CA SER A 745 14.93 -0.91 17.42
C SER A 745 15.80 -2.12 17.04
N VAL A 746 15.59 -2.68 15.85
CA VAL A 746 16.42 -3.74 15.26
C VAL A 746 17.13 -3.19 14.03
N LYS A 747 18.40 -2.82 14.20
CA LYS A 747 19.26 -2.20 13.18
C LYS A 747 19.94 -3.20 12.23
N TYR A 748 19.28 -4.32 11.92
CA TYR A 748 19.83 -5.38 11.07
C TYR A 748 18.90 -5.71 9.91
N VAL A 749 19.48 -5.94 8.73
CA VAL A 749 18.73 -6.29 7.51
C VAL A 749 18.08 -7.67 7.70
N ARG A 750 16.75 -7.76 7.61
CA ARG A 750 16.01 -8.96 8.00
C ARG A 750 14.71 -9.11 7.23
N ASN A 751 14.22 -10.35 7.16
CA ASN A 751 12.93 -10.72 6.59
C ASN A 751 12.79 -10.33 5.10
N ASN A 752 13.91 -10.08 4.39
CA ASN A 752 13.91 -9.83 2.95
C ASN A 752 13.84 -11.16 2.19
N THR A 753 13.00 -11.24 1.16
CA THR A 753 12.96 -12.35 0.19
C THR A 753 13.30 -11.82 -1.20
N ILE A 754 14.40 -12.31 -1.77
CA ILE A 754 14.84 -11.98 -3.13
C ILE A 754 14.60 -13.21 -4.01
N THR A 755 13.80 -13.07 -5.06
CA THR A 755 13.62 -14.07 -6.10
C THR A 755 14.29 -13.59 -7.38
N LEU A 756 15.26 -14.36 -7.87
CA LEU A 756 15.85 -14.21 -9.20
C LEU A 756 15.31 -15.35 -10.08
N ASP A 757 14.64 -14.99 -11.18
CA ASP A 757 13.87 -15.89 -12.02
C ASP A 757 14.21 -15.61 -13.50
N ASN A 758 14.86 -16.56 -14.18
CA ASN A 758 15.39 -16.38 -15.54
C ASN A 758 16.23 -15.09 -15.71
N CYS A 759 17.11 -14.81 -14.75
CA CYS A 759 17.97 -13.62 -14.75
C CYS A 759 19.39 -13.92 -15.22
N ASP A 760 20.06 -12.94 -15.83
CA ASP A 760 21.51 -12.98 -16.13
C ASP A 760 22.25 -12.11 -15.10
N VAL A 761 22.91 -12.75 -14.14
CA VAL A 761 23.66 -12.10 -13.06
C VAL A 761 25.14 -12.09 -13.38
N VAL A 762 25.64 -10.90 -13.68
CA VAL A 762 26.99 -10.69 -14.22
C VAL A 762 27.87 -10.04 -13.15
N SER A 763 29.03 -10.64 -12.91
CA SER A 763 30.16 -10.01 -12.22
C SER A 763 31.15 -9.50 -13.26
N ASP A 764 31.13 -8.21 -13.56
CA ASP A 764 32.07 -7.57 -14.48
C ASP A 764 33.13 -6.79 -13.70
N ASN A 765 34.31 -7.42 -13.54
CA ASN A 765 35.41 -6.83 -12.79
C ASN A 765 36.69 -6.64 -13.62
N ALA A 766 37.20 -5.41 -13.61
CA ALA A 766 38.22 -4.91 -14.52
C ALA A 766 39.21 -3.97 -13.78
N PRO A 767 40.21 -4.50 -13.05
CA PRO A 767 40.77 -5.86 -13.14
C PRO A 767 40.34 -6.85 -12.05
N GLN A 768 40.07 -8.10 -12.45
CA GLN A 768 39.84 -9.25 -11.56
C GLN A 768 41.15 -9.77 -10.92
N THR A 769 41.32 -9.58 -9.60
CA THR A 769 42.54 -9.93 -8.83
C THR A 769 42.20 -10.58 -7.47
N GLU A 770 43.20 -10.92 -6.66
CA GLU A 770 42.99 -11.50 -5.32
C GLU A 770 42.44 -10.51 -4.28
N THR A 771 42.59 -9.21 -4.51
CA THR A 771 42.10 -8.16 -3.59
C THR A 771 41.04 -7.26 -4.21
N ASN A 772 40.63 -7.58 -5.44
CA ASN A 772 39.63 -6.84 -6.19
C ASN A 772 38.82 -7.86 -6.99
N TYR A 773 37.61 -8.15 -6.53
CA TYR A 773 36.66 -9.11 -7.10
C TYR A 773 35.23 -8.82 -6.60
N GLN A 774 34.23 -9.45 -7.24
CA GLN A 774 32.83 -9.20 -6.94
C GLN A 774 31.97 -10.46 -7.14
N TYR A 775 31.24 -10.89 -6.12
CA TYR A 775 30.32 -12.05 -6.18
C TYR A 775 29.00 -11.72 -6.91
N GLY A 776 28.24 -12.75 -7.28
CA GLY A 776 26.88 -12.54 -7.79
C GLY A 776 25.94 -12.03 -6.68
N VAL A 777 25.98 -12.67 -5.51
CA VAL A 777 25.23 -12.27 -4.31
C VAL A 777 26.13 -12.27 -3.07
N SER A 778 25.94 -11.32 -2.16
CA SER A 778 26.57 -11.31 -0.82
C SER A 778 25.50 -11.14 0.26
N MET A 779 25.42 -12.11 1.17
CA MET A 779 24.48 -12.14 2.30
C MET A 779 25.23 -11.83 3.60
N ARG A 780 25.07 -10.60 4.10
CA ARG A 780 25.92 -10.05 5.18
C ARG A 780 25.26 -10.04 6.56
N SER A 781 23.94 -10.22 6.65
CA SER A 781 23.18 -10.06 7.89
C SER A 781 23.18 -11.30 8.81
N PRO A 782 23.35 -11.13 10.14
CA PRO A 782 23.12 -12.18 11.13
C PRO A 782 21.64 -12.39 11.50
N TYR A 783 20.70 -11.79 10.75
CA TYR A 783 19.26 -12.07 10.80
C TYR A 783 18.83 -12.86 9.57
N TYR A 784 17.68 -13.54 9.67
CA TYR A 784 17.17 -14.37 8.59
C TYR A 784 16.65 -13.52 7.42
N ASN A 785 17.09 -13.88 6.21
CA ASN A 785 16.61 -13.43 4.92
C ASN A 785 16.66 -14.63 3.96
N LYS A 786 15.98 -14.54 2.82
CA LYS A 786 15.80 -15.64 1.86
C LYS A 786 16.19 -15.21 0.45
N LEU A 787 17.00 -16.01 -0.23
CA LEU A 787 17.28 -15.93 -1.66
C LEU A 787 16.64 -17.13 -2.36
N ILE A 788 16.00 -16.90 -3.51
CA ILE A 788 15.37 -17.93 -4.33
C ILE A 788 15.88 -17.78 -5.76
N LEU A 789 16.42 -18.86 -6.33
CA LEU A 789 16.99 -18.91 -7.67
C LEU A 789 16.18 -19.90 -8.52
N LYS A 790 15.65 -19.44 -9.65
CA LYS A 790 14.74 -20.21 -10.51
C LYS A 790 15.08 -20.16 -12.00
N ASN A 791 14.53 -21.13 -12.75
CA ASN A 791 14.36 -21.08 -14.20
C ASN A 791 15.64 -20.68 -14.95
N HIS A 792 16.71 -21.45 -14.74
CA HIS A 792 18.02 -21.26 -15.37
C HIS A 792 18.66 -19.88 -15.14
N THR A 793 18.33 -19.20 -14.02
CA THR A 793 19.08 -18.01 -13.56
C THR A 793 20.58 -18.27 -13.64
N LYS A 794 21.25 -17.40 -14.39
CA LYS A 794 22.64 -17.55 -14.80
C LYS A 794 23.54 -16.67 -13.96
N PHE A 795 24.68 -17.21 -13.55
CA PHE A 795 25.79 -16.47 -12.97
C PHE A 795 27.04 -16.62 -13.83
N ARG A 796 27.81 -15.55 -13.96
CA ARG A 796 29.06 -15.55 -14.76
C ARG A 796 29.98 -14.38 -14.43
N GLU A 797 31.27 -14.61 -14.65
CA GLU A 797 32.33 -13.60 -14.57
C GLU A 797 32.77 -13.23 -16.00
N THR A 798 32.81 -11.95 -16.36
CA THR A 798 33.18 -11.53 -17.73
C THR A 798 34.68 -11.62 -18.00
N GLN A 799 35.51 -11.54 -16.95
CA GLN A 799 36.96 -11.33 -17.04
C GLN A 799 37.70 -12.20 -16.03
N THR A 800 38.53 -13.12 -16.52
CA THR A 800 39.34 -14.06 -15.73
C THR A 800 38.55 -14.77 -14.62
N PRO A 801 37.56 -15.63 -14.94
CA PRO A 801 36.71 -16.26 -13.95
C PRO A 801 37.51 -17.01 -12.87
N ARG A 802 37.26 -16.70 -11.59
CA ARG A 802 38.04 -17.21 -10.45
C ARG A 802 37.25 -17.46 -9.17
N LEU A 803 35.96 -17.12 -9.12
CA LEU A 803 35.18 -17.23 -7.88
C LEU A 803 34.79 -18.70 -7.63
N PRO A 804 35.08 -19.25 -6.45
CA PRO A 804 34.75 -20.65 -6.13
C PRO A 804 33.25 -20.86 -5.88
N HIS A 805 32.51 -19.78 -5.58
CA HIS A 805 31.06 -19.79 -5.39
C HIS A 805 30.45 -18.45 -5.82
N VAL A 806 29.14 -18.43 -6.13
CA VAL A 806 28.46 -17.21 -6.62
C VAL A 806 27.62 -16.48 -5.56
N VAL A 807 27.21 -17.16 -4.49
CA VAL A 807 26.54 -16.56 -3.32
C VAL A 807 27.46 -16.65 -2.10
N ASP A 808 27.90 -15.50 -1.59
CA ASP A 808 28.84 -15.38 -0.48
C ASP A 808 28.16 -15.02 0.85
N PHE A 809 28.74 -15.44 1.99
CA PHE A 809 28.21 -15.20 3.34
C PHE A 809 29.26 -14.63 4.29
N ASN A 810 28.89 -13.61 5.05
CA ASN A 810 29.64 -13.25 6.25
C ASN A 810 29.60 -14.40 7.28
N THR A 811 30.62 -14.49 8.15
CA THR A 811 30.77 -15.54 9.17
C THR A 811 29.51 -15.79 10.01
N ASN A 812 28.79 -14.74 10.41
CA ASN A 812 27.57 -14.88 11.24
C ASN A 812 26.27 -14.88 10.42
N ALA A 813 26.35 -14.87 9.08
CA ALA A 813 25.20 -14.77 8.17
C ALA A 813 24.71 -16.13 7.64
N TRP A 814 25.28 -17.24 8.09
CA TRP A 814 24.92 -18.59 7.64
C TRP A 814 23.47 -18.99 7.98
N ARG A 815 22.73 -18.23 8.79
CA ARG A 815 21.29 -18.48 9.00
C ARG A 815 20.37 -18.06 7.85
N ASN A 816 20.87 -17.27 6.89
CA ASN A 816 20.08 -16.87 5.71
C ASN A 816 19.86 -18.07 4.79
N GLU A 817 18.67 -18.24 4.23
CA GLU A 817 18.31 -19.38 3.39
C GLU A 817 18.56 -19.07 1.91
N VAL A 818 19.06 -20.06 1.16
CA VAL A 818 19.17 -20.00 -0.30
C VAL A 818 18.49 -21.23 -0.88
N LEU A 819 17.44 -21.01 -1.67
CA LEU A 819 16.75 -22.06 -2.40
C LEU A 819 17.12 -21.97 -3.89
N ALA A 820 17.65 -23.05 -4.43
CA ALA A 820 17.85 -23.23 -5.87
C ALA A 820 17.01 -24.43 -6.34
N ASP A 821 16.34 -24.27 -7.48
CA ASP A 821 15.51 -25.32 -8.09
C ASP A 821 16.32 -26.43 -8.83
N GLY A 822 17.65 -26.39 -8.73
CA GLY A 822 18.58 -27.28 -9.43
C GLY A 822 18.87 -26.88 -10.88
N SER A 823 18.28 -25.80 -11.41
CA SER A 823 18.43 -25.36 -12.80
C SER A 823 19.50 -24.27 -13.01
N VAL A 824 20.02 -23.69 -11.92
CA VAL A 824 20.97 -22.56 -11.91
C VAL A 824 22.16 -22.81 -12.86
N ASN A 825 22.40 -21.86 -13.76
CA ASN A 825 23.44 -21.95 -14.77
C ASN A 825 24.71 -21.21 -14.29
N LEU A 826 25.87 -21.89 -14.33
CA LEU A 826 27.18 -21.33 -13.94
C LEU A 826 28.16 -21.23 -15.15
N ASP A 827 27.64 -21.28 -16.38
CA ASP A 827 28.41 -21.21 -17.63
C ASP A 827 29.03 -19.80 -17.80
N GLY A 828 30.29 -19.68 -17.39
CA GLY A 828 31.03 -18.41 -17.36
C GLY A 828 31.58 -18.07 -15.98
N CYS A 829 31.32 -18.87 -14.95
CA CYS A 829 32.07 -18.85 -13.70
C CYS A 829 33.39 -19.65 -13.82
N ALA A 830 34.21 -19.62 -12.77
CA ALA A 830 35.40 -20.46 -12.66
C ALA A 830 35.07 -21.97 -12.80
N ALA A 831 36.01 -22.74 -13.34
CA ALA A 831 35.85 -24.19 -13.46
C ALA A 831 35.72 -24.84 -12.08
N GLY A 832 34.58 -25.51 -11.83
CA GLY A 832 34.26 -26.13 -10.54
C GLY A 832 33.58 -25.19 -9.53
N ALA A 833 33.17 -23.98 -9.92
CA ALA A 833 32.41 -23.08 -9.06
C ALA A 833 31.06 -23.68 -8.63
N THR A 834 30.62 -23.36 -7.42
CA THR A 834 29.34 -23.82 -6.84
C THR A 834 28.35 -22.67 -6.62
N VAL A 835 27.10 -22.99 -6.30
CA VAL A 835 26.13 -21.95 -5.88
C VAL A 835 26.51 -21.36 -4.52
N LEU A 836 26.85 -22.22 -3.55
CA LEU A 836 27.17 -21.88 -2.17
C LEU A 836 28.61 -22.30 -1.80
N PRO A 837 29.30 -21.57 -0.91
CA PRO A 837 30.57 -22.01 -0.33
C PRO A 837 30.41 -23.33 0.43
N SER A 838 31.43 -24.19 0.33
CA SER A 838 31.53 -25.37 1.20
C SER A 838 31.88 -24.95 2.63
N ASN A 839 31.04 -25.31 3.60
CA ASN A 839 31.36 -25.19 5.02
C ASN A 839 31.21 -26.56 5.70
N LYS A 840 32.23 -26.93 6.46
CA LYS A 840 32.41 -28.23 7.08
C LYS A 840 32.86 -28.00 8.51
N TRP A 841 32.26 -28.73 9.45
CA TRP A 841 32.61 -28.58 10.86
C TRP A 841 34.11 -28.86 11.08
N SER A 842 34.77 -27.96 11.82
CA SER A 842 36.19 -28.05 12.15
C SER A 842 36.50 -29.09 13.25
N GLY A 843 35.48 -29.62 13.93
CA GLY A 843 35.61 -30.49 15.10
C GLY A 843 35.90 -29.77 16.42
N HIS A 844 36.16 -28.46 16.38
CA HIS A 844 36.69 -27.71 17.52
C HIS A 844 35.97 -26.37 17.78
N SER A 845 35.35 -25.79 16.76
CA SER A 845 34.56 -24.56 16.89
C SER A 845 33.11 -24.87 17.30
N TYR A 846 32.55 -24.04 18.18
CA TYR A 846 31.19 -24.18 18.70
C TYR A 846 30.57 -22.78 18.77
N ALA A 847 29.42 -22.59 18.14
CA ALA A 847 28.71 -21.32 18.09
C ALA A 847 27.30 -21.44 18.69
N SER A 848 26.78 -20.35 19.25
CA SER A 848 25.43 -20.33 19.83
C SER A 848 24.35 -20.22 18.74
N VAL A 849 23.14 -20.70 19.02
CA VAL A 849 21.97 -20.68 18.12
C VAL A 849 21.43 -19.28 17.74
N GLY A 850 22.12 -18.21 18.15
CA GLY A 850 21.73 -16.84 17.88
C GLY A 850 20.40 -16.45 18.54
N THR A 851 19.79 -15.38 18.02
CA THR A 851 18.45 -14.92 18.41
C THR A 851 17.36 -15.64 17.63
N VAL A 852 16.21 -15.86 18.26
CA VAL A 852 14.97 -16.26 17.57
C VAL A 852 14.62 -15.19 16.53
N ALA A 853 14.24 -15.60 15.32
CA ALA A 853 13.81 -14.71 14.25
C ALA A 853 12.38 -14.18 14.52
N ASP A 854 11.95 -13.15 13.77
CA ASP A 854 10.65 -12.50 13.98
C ASP A 854 9.44 -13.42 13.76
N ASP A 855 9.61 -14.50 13.01
CA ASP A 855 8.62 -15.57 12.78
C ASP A 855 8.55 -16.61 13.90
N GLY A 856 9.32 -16.42 14.98
CA GLY A 856 9.34 -17.32 16.14
C GLY A 856 10.26 -18.53 15.99
N LYS A 857 11.12 -18.59 14.96
CA LYS A 857 11.98 -19.75 14.67
C LYS A 857 13.46 -19.50 14.92
N ILE A 858 14.21 -20.58 15.13
CA ILE A 858 15.69 -20.60 15.10
C ILE A 858 16.11 -21.21 13.77
N TYR A 859 17.03 -20.56 13.06
CA TYR A 859 17.51 -21.00 11.76
C TYR A 859 18.99 -21.38 11.85
N ILE A 860 19.31 -22.64 11.55
CA ILE A 860 20.67 -23.18 11.57
C ILE A 860 21.09 -23.51 10.13
N GLY A 861 22.16 -22.85 9.67
CA GLY A 861 22.82 -23.19 8.41
C GLY A 861 24.32 -23.33 8.55
N ASP A 862 24.85 -23.27 9.77
CA ASP A 862 26.27 -23.39 10.08
C ASP A 862 26.51 -24.67 10.89
N PRO A 863 27.41 -25.58 10.46
CA PRO A 863 27.83 -26.72 11.28
C PRO A 863 28.36 -26.33 12.67
N ASP A 864 29.04 -25.19 12.83
CA ASP A 864 29.54 -24.72 14.14
C ASP A 864 28.38 -24.42 15.12
N VAL A 865 27.26 -23.90 14.60
CA VAL A 865 26.03 -23.61 15.37
C VAL A 865 25.29 -24.89 15.73
N LEU A 866 25.22 -25.86 14.82
CA LEU A 866 24.66 -27.18 15.12
C LEU A 866 25.49 -27.90 16.19
N ALA A 867 26.82 -27.86 16.09
CA ALA A 867 27.71 -28.45 17.09
C ALA A 867 27.50 -27.82 18.48
N GLY A 868 27.40 -26.49 18.56
CA GLY A 868 27.13 -25.78 19.82
C GLY A 868 25.76 -26.12 20.42
N PHE A 869 24.71 -26.17 19.60
CA PHE A 869 23.37 -26.58 20.03
C PHE A 869 23.35 -27.96 20.69
N ILE A 870 24.10 -28.93 20.13
CA ILE A 870 24.21 -30.29 20.69
C ILE A 870 25.14 -30.34 21.91
N GLN A 871 26.27 -29.64 21.90
CA GLN A 871 27.27 -29.65 22.98
C GLN A 871 26.69 -29.18 24.32
N ASP A 872 26.00 -28.04 24.33
CA ASP A 872 25.46 -27.45 25.56
C ASP A 872 24.10 -28.03 25.93
N GLY A 873 23.27 -28.30 24.91
CA GLY A 873 21.86 -28.63 25.06
C GLY A 873 21.02 -27.45 25.58
N ALA A 874 19.72 -27.46 25.30
CA ALA A 874 18.86 -26.30 25.57
C ALA A 874 17.40 -26.67 25.83
N ASN A 875 16.71 -25.85 26.64
CA ASN A 875 15.26 -25.79 26.63
C ASN A 875 14.83 -24.77 25.56
N GLY A 876 14.25 -25.27 24.47
CA GLY A 876 13.78 -24.49 23.33
C GLY A 876 12.47 -23.74 23.55
N LYS A 877 11.80 -23.89 24.70
CA LYS A 877 10.60 -23.10 25.09
C LYS A 877 9.44 -23.11 24.07
N GLY A 878 9.29 -24.19 23.32
CA GLY A 878 8.28 -24.36 22.26
C GLY A 878 8.71 -23.87 20.87
N VAL A 879 9.93 -23.38 20.69
CA VAL A 879 10.47 -22.89 19.41
C VAL A 879 10.73 -24.03 18.42
N GLU A 880 10.54 -23.75 17.13
CA GLU A 880 11.00 -24.58 16.02
C GLU A 880 12.44 -24.21 15.62
N VAL A 881 13.34 -25.19 15.61
CA VAL A 881 14.71 -25.11 15.10
C VAL A 881 14.69 -25.70 13.69
N VAL A 882 15.09 -24.92 12.69
CA VAL A 882 14.97 -25.23 11.26
C VAL A 882 16.35 -25.24 10.60
N LEU A 883 16.68 -26.29 9.86
CA LEU A 883 17.84 -26.28 8.98
C LEU A 883 17.53 -25.49 7.69
N VAL A 884 18.47 -24.67 7.23
CA VAL A 884 18.35 -23.89 5.96
C VAL A 884 19.26 -24.39 4.83
N ARG A 885 20.01 -25.48 5.07
CA ARG A 885 20.83 -26.22 4.10
C ARG A 885 21.31 -27.55 4.69
N ASP A 886 21.92 -28.35 3.84
CA ASP A 886 22.70 -29.53 4.25
C ASP A 886 23.96 -29.12 5.01
N LEU A 887 24.35 -29.91 6.02
CA LEU A 887 25.47 -29.63 6.93
C LEU A 887 26.44 -30.82 6.98
N ASP A 888 27.73 -30.58 6.74
CA ASP A 888 28.79 -31.59 6.91
C ASP A 888 29.47 -31.41 8.29
N MET A 889 29.28 -32.39 9.17
CA MET A 889 29.89 -32.44 10.51
C MET A 889 31.29 -33.05 10.51
N GLY A 890 31.78 -33.46 9.34
CA GLY A 890 33.18 -33.76 9.08
C GLY A 890 33.78 -34.98 9.74
N SER A 891 32.95 -35.87 10.31
CA SER A 891 33.32 -37.05 11.09
C SER A 891 34.04 -36.76 12.40
N HIS A 892 34.12 -35.49 12.82
CA HIS A 892 34.70 -35.11 14.10
C HIS A 892 33.75 -35.42 15.26
N ASN A 893 34.31 -35.84 16.40
CA ASN A 893 33.52 -36.23 17.57
C ASN A 893 33.05 -35.00 18.37
N ILE A 894 31.74 -34.77 18.43
CA ILE A 894 31.16 -33.76 19.32
C ILE A 894 31.46 -34.14 20.78
N THR A 895 31.94 -33.19 21.56
CA THR A 895 32.17 -33.37 23.00
C THR A 895 31.12 -32.58 23.76
N LEU A 896 30.25 -33.26 24.51
CA LEU A 896 29.22 -32.61 25.33
C LEU A 896 29.85 -31.86 26.51
N ASN A 897 29.20 -30.77 26.91
CA ASN A 897 29.61 -29.96 28.05
C ASN A 897 29.47 -30.77 29.36
N THR A 898 30.35 -30.56 30.33
CA THR A 898 30.21 -31.18 31.68
C THR A 898 28.96 -30.70 32.41
N SER A 899 28.39 -29.56 31.99
CA SER A 899 27.13 -28.99 32.46
C SER A 899 25.95 -29.22 31.50
N PHE A 900 26.10 -30.12 30.51
CA PHE A 900 25.11 -30.43 29.48
C PHE A 900 23.70 -30.65 30.05
N LYS A 901 22.70 -30.08 29.38
CA LYS A 901 21.28 -30.21 29.73
C LYS A 901 20.54 -30.92 28.62
N SER A 902 19.51 -31.70 28.96
CA SER A 902 18.66 -32.34 27.95
C SER A 902 18.05 -31.30 27.00
N ILE A 903 18.10 -31.60 25.70
CA ILE A 903 17.44 -30.80 24.67
C ILE A 903 15.94 -30.98 24.83
N SER A 904 15.20 -29.90 25.08
CA SER A 904 13.84 -30.01 25.62
C SER A 904 12.87 -28.98 25.06
N ASN A 905 11.59 -29.38 24.95
CA ASN A 905 10.48 -28.54 24.52
C ASN A 905 10.76 -27.79 23.21
N CYS A 906 11.06 -28.50 22.12
CA CYS A 906 11.31 -27.91 20.81
C CYS A 906 10.91 -28.84 19.66
N THR A 907 10.71 -28.25 18.47
CA THR A 907 10.63 -29.00 17.21
C THR A 907 11.94 -28.82 16.44
N PHE A 908 12.70 -29.89 16.20
CA PHE A 908 13.87 -29.90 15.33
C PHE A 908 13.44 -30.35 13.93
N ASN A 909 13.27 -29.39 13.02
CA ASN A 909 12.83 -29.60 11.65
C ASN A 909 14.04 -29.54 10.71
N GLY A 910 14.40 -30.68 10.12
CA GLY A 910 15.44 -30.78 9.11
C GLY A 910 15.08 -30.08 7.80
N ASN A 911 13.81 -29.72 7.57
CA ASN A 911 13.35 -29.04 6.35
C ASN A 911 13.75 -29.79 5.04
N ASN A 912 13.80 -31.12 5.11
CA ASN A 912 14.29 -32.06 4.08
C ASN A 912 15.80 -32.00 3.79
N HIS A 913 16.60 -31.30 4.61
CA HIS A 913 18.05 -31.28 4.51
C HIS A 913 18.71 -32.52 5.13
N THR A 914 20.00 -32.66 4.84
CA THR A 914 20.89 -33.71 5.34
C THR A 914 21.90 -33.17 6.35
N ILE A 915 22.02 -33.82 7.51
CA ILE A 915 23.22 -33.74 8.35
C ILE A 915 24.11 -34.92 7.97
N ALA A 916 25.28 -34.65 7.42
CA ALA A 916 26.26 -35.65 6.98
C ALA A 916 27.42 -35.79 7.97
N ASN A 917 27.98 -37.00 8.05
CA ASN A 917 29.24 -37.30 8.74
C ASN A 917 29.24 -36.88 10.23
N TYR A 918 28.11 -37.04 10.91
CA TYR A 918 27.94 -36.71 12.32
C TYR A 918 28.58 -37.77 13.22
N THR A 919 29.51 -37.41 14.10
CA THR A 919 30.08 -38.34 15.09
C THR A 919 29.80 -37.87 16.52
N LEU A 920 29.24 -38.76 17.34
CA LEU A 920 29.09 -38.55 18.78
C LEU A 920 29.36 -39.86 19.54
N SER A 921 30.45 -39.87 20.29
CA SER A 921 30.76 -40.85 21.32
C SER A 921 30.64 -40.22 22.70
N ASN A 922 29.68 -40.66 23.50
CA ASN A 922 29.38 -40.08 24.82
C ASN A 922 28.99 -41.14 25.86
N LYS A 923 29.21 -40.83 27.14
CA LYS A 923 28.81 -41.69 28.27
C LYS A 923 27.30 -41.63 28.49
N LEU A 924 26.70 -42.74 28.90
CA LEU A 924 25.26 -42.92 29.23
C LEU A 924 24.28 -42.75 28.06
N TYR A 925 24.48 -41.80 27.15
CA TYR A 925 23.52 -41.55 26.07
C TYR A 925 24.15 -40.92 24.83
N ALA A 926 23.75 -41.37 23.63
CA ALA A 926 24.23 -40.85 22.36
C ALA A 926 23.14 -40.85 21.27
N GLY A 927 23.11 -39.78 20.48
CA GLY A 927 22.24 -39.58 19.31
C GLY A 927 22.42 -38.18 18.76
N LEU A 928 21.71 -37.81 17.68
CA LEU A 928 21.65 -36.40 17.26
C LEU A 928 21.19 -35.50 18.40
N LEU A 929 20.12 -35.92 19.11
CA LEU A 929 19.71 -35.38 20.39
C LEU A 929 20.12 -36.41 21.47
N PRO A 930 21.23 -36.21 22.21
CA PRO A 930 21.77 -37.24 23.10
C PRO A 930 20.79 -37.61 24.21
N ASN A 931 20.18 -36.59 24.82
CA ASN A 931 19.17 -36.71 25.86
C ASN A 931 18.08 -35.66 25.57
N ALA A 932 16.83 -36.10 25.42
CA ALA A 932 15.72 -35.28 24.95
C ALA A 932 14.51 -35.29 25.91
N ILE A 933 13.81 -34.17 26.04
CA ILE A 933 12.56 -34.07 26.82
C ILE A 933 11.45 -33.37 26.03
N SER A 934 10.39 -34.09 25.68
CA SER A 934 9.24 -33.57 24.92
C SER A 934 9.65 -32.83 23.64
N VAL A 935 10.34 -33.53 22.73
CA VAL A 935 10.81 -32.97 21.46
C VAL A 935 10.12 -33.63 20.26
N THR A 936 9.98 -32.88 19.17
CA THR A 936 9.64 -33.42 17.84
C THR A 936 10.85 -33.31 16.93
N VAL A 937 11.26 -34.39 16.26
CA VAL A 937 12.29 -34.38 15.20
C VAL A 937 11.63 -34.74 13.88
N ARG A 938 11.78 -33.91 12.84
CA ARG A 938 11.07 -34.13 11.58
C ARG A 938 11.83 -33.77 10.32
N ASN A 939 11.46 -34.43 9.21
CA ASN A 939 11.88 -34.08 7.84
C ASN A 939 13.41 -33.96 7.71
N LEU A 940 14.16 -34.96 8.18
CA LEU A 940 15.61 -34.86 8.33
C LEU A 940 16.30 -36.15 7.86
N THR A 941 17.34 -36.02 7.05
CA THR A 941 18.27 -37.13 6.78
C THR A 941 19.51 -36.99 7.67
N LEU A 942 19.85 -38.04 8.40
CA LEU A 942 21.11 -38.18 9.12
C LEU A 942 21.94 -39.26 8.40
N LYS A 943 23.05 -38.84 7.79
CA LYS A 943 23.80 -39.65 6.82
C LYS A 943 25.24 -39.87 7.24
N ASN A 944 25.74 -41.09 7.06
CA ASN A 944 27.10 -41.50 7.43
C ASN A 944 27.44 -41.18 8.91
N ALA A 945 26.45 -41.23 9.80
CA ALA A 945 26.64 -40.89 11.20
C ALA A 945 27.28 -42.05 11.98
N ASN A 946 28.07 -41.74 13.00
CA ASN A 946 28.68 -42.69 13.92
C ASN A 946 28.34 -42.30 15.36
N ILE A 947 27.41 -43.03 15.96
CA ILE A 947 26.80 -42.70 17.26
C ILE A 947 27.10 -43.84 18.22
N THR A 948 27.82 -43.53 19.31
CA THR A 948 28.26 -44.53 20.28
C THR A 948 27.96 -44.08 21.71
N ALA A 949 27.10 -44.81 22.41
CA ALA A 949 26.91 -44.66 23.85
C ALA A 949 27.86 -45.62 24.58
N VAL A 950 28.84 -45.08 25.32
CA VAL A 950 29.83 -45.85 26.08
C VAL A 950 29.46 -45.93 27.57
N ASP A 951 30.04 -46.92 28.28
CA ASP A 951 29.79 -47.10 29.71
C ASP A 951 30.35 -45.93 30.56
N ASP A 952 29.63 -45.58 31.62
CA ASP A 952 30.12 -44.71 32.70
C ASP A 952 30.57 -45.50 33.95
N GLY A 953 30.48 -46.84 33.90
CA GLY A 953 30.67 -47.75 35.02
C GLY A 953 29.37 -48.06 35.77
N LYS A 954 28.22 -47.67 35.20
CA LYS A 954 26.89 -47.98 35.73
C LYS A 954 25.99 -48.66 34.70
N SER A 955 26.51 -49.28 33.65
CA SER A 955 25.72 -50.22 32.84
C SER A 955 24.54 -49.59 32.05
N ASN A 956 24.49 -48.26 31.92
CA ASN A 956 23.29 -47.54 31.46
C ASN A 956 23.58 -46.68 30.22
N ALA A 957 24.14 -47.29 29.16
CA ALA A 957 24.44 -46.60 27.90
C ALA A 957 23.34 -46.82 26.83
N TYR A 958 22.71 -45.73 26.38
CA TYR A 958 21.56 -45.72 25.46
C TYR A 958 21.88 -45.01 24.15
N ALA A 959 21.64 -45.66 23.01
CA ALA A 959 22.00 -45.11 21.70
C ALA A 959 20.82 -45.11 20.72
N GLY A 960 20.62 -43.99 20.03
CA GLY A 960 19.64 -43.87 18.95
C GLY A 960 20.13 -42.89 17.89
N GLY A 961 19.82 -43.12 16.62
CA GLY A 961 20.26 -42.24 15.52
C GLY A 961 19.83 -40.79 15.75
N PHE A 962 18.55 -40.58 16.05
CA PHE A 962 17.99 -39.25 16.31
C PHE A 962 17.90 -38.93 17.80
N ILE A 963 17.53 -39.89 18.66
CA ILE A 963 17.37 -39.65 20.11
C ILE A 963 18.03 -40.77 20.93
N GLY A 964 19.01 -40.43 21.78
CA GLY A 964 19.66 -41.42 22.66
C GLY A 964 18.75 -41.87 23.80
N CYS A 965 18.46 -40.96 24.73
CA CYS A 965 17.49 -41.13 25.80
C CYS A 965 16.36 -40.10 25.67
N ALA A 966 15.12 -40.51 25.89
CA ALA A 966 13.91 -39.72 25.61
C ALA A 966 12.98 -39.70 26.84
N TYR A 967 12.62 -38.50 27.29
CA TYR A 967 11.70 -38.25 28.42
C TYR A 967 10.52 -37.40 27.93
N GLY A 968 9.39 -37.41 28.62
CA GLY A 968 8.21 -36.69 28.14
C GLY A 968 7.67 -37.23 26.80
N THR A 969 6.83 -36.44 26.12
CA THR A 969 6.13 -36.90 24.90
C THR A 969 6.95 -36.58 23.65
N ASN A 970 7.55 -37.59 23.03
CA ASN A 970 8.48 -37.40 21.91
C ASN A 970 7.90 -37.89 20.57
N VAL A 971 8.28 -37.21 19.49
CA VAL A 971 7.88 -37.58 18.13
C VAL A 971 9.12 -37.60 17.23
N VAL A 972 9.26 -38.64 16.40
CA VAL A 972 10.20 -38.65 15.27
C VAL A 972 9.43 -38.99 14.00
N GLU A 973 9.42 -38.10 13.02
CA GLU A 973 8.59 -38.26 11.81
C GLU A 973 9.31 -37.93 10.51
N ASN A 974 9.07 -38.69 9.44
CA ASN A 974 9.64 -38.45 8.11
C ASN A 974 11.19 -38.30 8.12
N CYS A 975 11.87 -39.03 9.01
CA CYS A 975 13.31 -38.95 9.20
C CYS A 975 14.03 -40.17 8.62
N THR A 976 15.19 -39.97 8.01
CA THR A 976 15.99 -41.06 7.42
C THR A 976 17.36 -41.17 8.10
N LEU A 977 17.66 -42.31 8.71
CA LEU A 977 19.03 -42.68 9.06
C LEU A 977 19.63 -43.47 7.89
N GLU A 978 20.62 -42.91 7.20
CA GLU A 978 21.27 -43.55 6.03
C GLU A 978 22.74 -43.87 6.30
N ASN A 979 23.17 -45.08 5.94
CA ASN A 979 24.57 -45.53 5.95
C ASN A 979 25.32 -45.27 7.28
N SER A 980 24.63 -45.36 8.40
CA SER A 980 25.11 -44.93 9.71
C SER A 980 25.35 -46.10 10.66
N THR A 981 26.17 -45.89 11.68
CA THR A 981 26.37 -46.84 12.79
C THR A 981 25.79 -46.26 14.09
N VAL A 982 24.97 -47.04 14.77
CA VAL A 982 24.45 -46.74 16.11
C VAL A 982 24.84 -47.88 17.04
N GLN A 983 25.66 -47.59 18.04
CA GLN A 983 26.18 -48.55 19.03
C GLN A 983 25.88 -48.08 20.46
N GLY A 984 25.46 -49.00 21.32
CA GLY A 984 25.32 -48.75 22.76
C GLY A 984 25.36 -50.05 23.55
N ILE A 985 25.26 -50.00 24.88
CA ILE A 985 25.42 -51.20 25.74
C ILE A 985 24.07 -51.75 26.20
N ASN A 986 23.14 -50.89 26.64
CA ASN A 986 21.93 -51.33 27.33
C ASN A 986 20.66 -51.23 26.45
N LYS A 987 20.45 -50.10 25.75
CA LYS A 987 19.23 -49.86 24.96
C LYS A 987 19.59 -49.17 23.65
N VAL A 988 19.41 -49.86 22.53
CA VAL A 988 19.90 -49.38 21.22
C VAL A 988 18.80 -49.45 20.17
N GLY A 989 18.52 -48.32 19.52
CA GLY A 989 17.58 -48.24 18.40
C GLY A 989 18.18 -47.56 17.18
N GLY A 990 17.69 -47.87 15.97
CA GLY A 990 18.10 -47.10 14.79
C GLY A 990 17.62 -45.65 14.86
N ILE A 991 16.39 -45.42 15.29
CA ILE A 991 15.83 -44.06 15.45
C ILE A 991 15.99 -43.55 16.89
N ALA A 992 15.58 -44.34 17.88
CA ALA A 992 15.65 -43.93 19.30
C ALA A 992 16.08 -45.06 20.25
N GLY A 993 16.95 -44.77 21.21
CA GLY A 993 17.49 -45.77 22.14
C GLY A 993 16.51 -46.18 23.23
N PHE A 994 16.11 -45.24 24.08
CA PHE A 994 15.27 -45.49 25.26
C PHE A 994 14.21 -44.40 25.46
N GLN A 995 12.93 -44.80 25.54
CA GLN A 995 11.84 -43.94 26.03
C GLN A 995 11.63 -44.19 27.53
N ALA A 996 11.85 -43.19 28.39
CA ALA A 996 11.89 -43.31 29.84
C ALA A 996 10.60 -42.89 30.57
N GLU A 997 9.91 -41.85 30.08
CA GLU A 997 8.74 -41.21 30.72
C GLU A 997 7.71 -40.80 29.66
N ASN A 998 6.41 -40.90 29.91
CA ASN A 998 5.33 -40.65 28.93
C ASN A 998 5.51 -41.47 27.62
N GLY A 999 5.03 -40.98 26.47
CA GLY A 999 4.93 -41.74 25.23
C GLY A 999 5.87 -41.30 24.10
N ILE A 1000 6.14 -42.20 23.15
CA ILE A 1000 6.87 -41.90 21.91
C ILE A 1000 6.09 -42.34 20.66
N SER A 1001 6.04 -41.48 19.64
CA SER A 1001 5.57 -41.82 18.29
C SER A 1001 6.72 -41.74 17.29
N ILE A 1002 7.04 -42.85 16.62
CA ILE A 1002 8.01 -42.90 15.53
C ILE A 1002 7.26 -43.28 14.25
N ARG A 1003 7.17 -42.36 13.29
CA ARG A 1003 6.32 -42.53 12.10
C ARG A 1003 6.99 -42.18 10.78
N ASN A 1004 6.73 -42.94 9.72
CA ASN A 1004 7.24 -42.69 8.36
C ASN A 1004 8.79 -42.52 8.28
N CYS A 1005 9.53 -43.05 9.25
CA CYS A 1005 10.98 -42.97 9.29
C CYS A 1005 11.63 -44.14 8.52
N THR A 1006 12.84 -43.95 8.01
CA THR A 1006 13.59 -44.99 7.31
C THR A 1006 14.94 -45.21 7.97
N VAL A 1007 15.29 -46.46 8.25
CA VAL A 1007 16.66 -46.86 8.60
C VAL A 1007 17.22 -47.66 7.43
N LYS A 1008 18.23 -47.10 6.75
CA LYS A 1008 18.74 -47.60 5.47
C LYS A 1008 20.25 -47.83 5.50
N GLY A 1009 20.70 -48.97 4.99
CA GLY A 1009 22.13 -49.30 4.81
C GLY A 1009 22.95 -49.23 6.11
N SER A 1010 22.31 -49.31 7.27
CA SER A 1010 22.88 -48.94 8.56
C SER A 1010 23.21 -50.15 9.43
N VAL A 1011 24.00 -49.94 10.48
CA VAL A 1011 24.31 -50.94 11.50
C VAL A 1011 23.84 -50.44 12.85
N VAL A 1012 22.86 -51.13 13.43
CA VAL A 1012 22.31 -50.86 14.76
C VAL A 1012 22.73 -52.01 15.65
N LYS A 1013 23.60 -51.76 16.64
CA LYS A 1013 24.22 -52.86 17.41
C LYS A 1013 24.40 -52.62 18.90
N VAL A 1014 24.28 -53.67 19.67
CA VAL A 1014 24.69 -53.71 21.08
C VAL A 1014 26.18 -54.08 21.16
N ASP A 1015 26.92 -53.36 22.00
CA ASP A 1015 28.29 -53.70 22.35
C ASP A 1015 28.33 -54.97 23.22
N THR A 1016 28.98 -56.01 22.71
CA THR A 1016 29.07 -57.32 23.37
C THR A 1016 30.32 -57.50 24.22
N GLU A 1017 31.30 -56.58 24.17
CA GLU A 1017 32.56 -56.72 24.93
C GLU A 1017 32.34 -56.52 26.44
N ASN A 1018 31.34 -55.70 26.80
CA ASN A 1018 31.00 -55.35 28.18
C ASN A 1018 30.03 -56.35 28.88
N GLN A 1019 29.74 -57.50 28.24
CA GLN A 1019 28.94 -58.63 28.78
C GLN A 1019 27.50 -58.33 29.25
N GLU A 1020 26.95 -57.15 28.95
CA GLU A 1020 25.59 -56.81 29.35
C GLU A 1020 24.52 -57.14 28.31
N TYR A 1021 23.34 -57.49 28.82
CA TYR A 1021 22.21 -58.05 28.07
C TYR A 1021 21.37 -56.97 27.38
N GLY A 1022 22.01 -56.16 26.52
CA GLY A 1022 21.38 -55.01 25.87
C GLY A 1022 20.18 -55.35 24.99
N GLN A 1023 19.12 -54.53 25.06
CA GLN A 1023 17.93 -54.63 24.22
C GLN A 1023 18.07 -53.75 22.97
N CYS A 1024 17.84 -54.34 21.81
CA CYS A 1024 18.03 -53.72 20.51
C CYS A 1024 16.79 -53.84 19.62
N GLY A 1025 16.49 -52.80 18.86
CA GLY A 1025 15.51 -52.80 17.78
C GLY A 1025 15.99 -51.96 16.61
N GLY A 1026 15.67 -52.33 15.37
CA GLY A 1026 16.05 -51.53 14.20
C GLY A 1026 15.44 -50.13 14.17
N ILE A 1027 14.32 -49.90 14.89
CA ILE A 1027 13.72 -48.57 15.06
C ILE A 1027 13.88 -48.07 16.51
N LEU A 1028 13.46 -48.85 17.51
CA LEU A 1028 13.38 -48.42 18.92
C LEU A 1028 13.95 -49.50 19.85
N GLY A 1029 14.93 -49.14 20.68
CA GLY A 1029 15.59 -50.09 21.58
C GLY A 1029 14.67 -50.59 22.71
N TYR A 1030 14.11 -49.68 23.50
CA TYR A 1030 13.32 -50.05 24.68
C TYR A 1030 12.28 -48.97 25.08
N ILE A 1031 11.09 -49.41 25.46
CA ILE A 1031 10.03 -48.56 26.02
C ILE A 1031 9.93 -48.80 27.54
N GLY A 1032 10.04 -47.72 28.31
CA GLY A 1032 10.11 -47.66 29.76
C GLY A 1032 8.86 -48.08 30.52
N SER A 1033 8.91 -47.92 31.84
CA SER A 1033 7.79 -48.15 32.75
C SER A 1033 6.81 -46.97 32.69
N VAL A 1034 6.10 -46.85 31.56
CA VAL A 1034 5.32 -45.66 31.21
C VAL A 1034 3.87 -45.99 30.91
N ALA A 1035 2.94 -45.44 31.71
CA ALA A 1035 1.50 -45.58 31.52
C ALA A 1035 1.00 -44.60 30.44
N ALA A 1036 1.50 -44.76 29.21
CA ALA A 1036 1.24 -43.88 28.07
C ALA A 1036 1.13 -44.67 26.76
N ALA A 1037 0.59 -44.02 25.74
CA ALA A 1037 0.54 -44.55 24.39
C ALA A 1037 1.89 -44.40 23.66
N ASN A 1038 2.27 -45.43 22.91
CA ASN A 1038 3.46 -45.46 22.09
C ASN A 1038 3.11 -45.99 20.70
N GLU A 1039 3.80 -45.50 19.67
CA GLU A 1039 3.50 -45.79 18.27
C GLU A 1039 4.78 -45.97 17.45
N VAL A 1040 4.81 -47.01 16.62
CA VAL A 1040 5.84 -47.28 15.62
C VAL A 1040 5.14 -47.67 14.31
N SER A 1041 4.82 -46.68 13.47
CA SER A 1041 3.93 -46.84 12.30
C SER A 1041 4.57 -46.35 10.99
N GLY A 1042 4.32 -47.02 9.86
CA GLY A 1042 4.75 -46.55 8.55
C GLY A 1042 6.28 -46.50 8.30
N ASN A 1043 7.10 -47.02 9.22
CA ASN A 1043 8.55 -46.94 9.11
C ASN A 1043 9.12 -48.07 8.23
N PHE A 1044 10.32 -47.84 7.67
CA PHE A 1044 11.04 -48.78 6.81
C PHE A 1044 12.41 -49.16 7.39
N ILE A 1045 12.82 -50.41 7.17
CA ILE A 1045 14.15 -50.92 7.52
C ILE A 1045 14.73 -51.58 6.27
N ILE A 1046 15.74 -50.96 5.66
CA ILE A 1046 16.24 -51.30 4.33
C ILE A 1046 17.75 -51.58 4.43
N ASP A 1047 18.21 -52.71 3.91
CA ASP A 1047 19.62 -53.15 3.84
C ASP A 1047 20.41 -52.96 5.16
N THR A 1048 19.72 -53.10 6.29
CA THR A 1048 20.22 -52.74 7.63
C THR A 1048 20.52 -53.99 8.46
N LYS A 1049 21.60 -53.93 9.22
CA LYS A 1049 21.99 -54.97 10.18
C LYS A 1049 21.59 -54.56 11.58
N VAL A 1050 20.79 -55.39 12.24
CA VAL A 1050 20.45 -55.24 13.66
C VAL A 1050 21.15 -56.37 14.43
N GLU A 1051 22.11 -56.02 15.29
CA GLU A 1051 23.03 -56.97 15.92
C GLU A 1051 22.98 -56.85 17.45
N ALA A 1052 22.59 -57.93 18.14
CA ALA A 1052 22.47 -57.99 19.59
C ALA A 1052 22.90 -59.37 20.12
N PRO A 1053 23.50 -59.46 21.32
CA PRO A 1053 23.88 -60.75 21.89
C PRO A 1053 22.68 -61.70 21.98
N ALA A 1054 22.94 -63.00 21.87
CA ALA A 1054 21.92 -64.00 22.18
C ALA A 1054 21.51 -63.86 23.65
N ASN A 1055 20.21 -63.87 23.92
CA ASN A 1055 19.69 -63.60 25.26
C ASN A 1055 19.99 -64.79 26.19
N THR A 1056 21.06 -64.70 27.00
CA THR A 1056 21.57 -65.81 27.83
C THR A 1056 21.28 -65.69 29.32
N ASN A 1057 20.46 -64.71 29.75
CA ASN A 1057 19.91 -64.68 31.11
C ASN A 1057 18.96 -65.87 31.32
N ALA A 1058 19.46 -66.94 31.94
CA ALA A 1058 18.66 -68.09 32.35
C ALA A 1058 17.58 -67.63 33.34
N GLY A 1059 16.34 -67.49 32.86
CA GLY A 1059 15.18 -67.05 33.63
C GLY A 1059 14.57 -65.70 33.21
N GLU A 1060 15.15 -64.95 32.26
CA GLU A 1060 14.56 -63.68 31.76
C GLU A 1060 14.19 -63.73 30.27
N GLU A 1061 13.32 -64.68 29.88
CA GLU A 1061 12.91 -64.85 28.48
C GLU A 1061 12.22 -63.61 27.88
N HIS A 1062 11.74 -62.67 28.70
CA HIS A 1062 10.92 -61.54 28.27
C HIS A 1062 11.67 -60.28 27.80
N ARG A 1063 13.01 -60.24 27.88
CA ARG A 1063 13.84 -59.07 27.52
C ARG A 1063 14.59 -59.22 26.19
N LYS A 1064 13.93 -59.67 25.12
CA LYS A 1064 14.63 -59.98 23.84
C LYS A 1064 14.83 -58.71 22.99
N SER A 1065 15.79 -58.78 22.09
CA SER A 1065 15.97 -57.84 20.97
C SER A 1065 15.16 -58.30 19.75
N SER A 1066 14.87 -57.40 18.80
CA SER A 1066 14.14 -57.73 17.56
C SER A 1066 14.64 -56.92 16.37
N ILE A 1067 14.06 -57.15 15.18
CA ILE A 1067 14.35 -56.33 14.01
C ILE A 1067 13.79 -54.90 14.13
N CYS A 1068 12.74 -54.65 14.93
CA CYS A 1068 12.00 -53.38 14.91
C CYS A 1068 11.97 -52.69 16.28
N VAL A 1069 11.19 -53.20 17.24
CA VAL A 1069 11.16 -52.71 18.63
C VAL A 1069 11.79 -53.76 19.55
N GLY A 1070 12.78 -53.39 20.36
CA GLY A 1070 13.44 -54.34 21.25
C GLY A 1070 12.50 -54.86 22.33
N THR A 1071 12.28 -54.11 23.42
CA THR A 1071 11.42 -54.56 24.53
C THR A 1071 10.43 -53.48 25.00
N LEU A 1072 9.21 -53.91 25.33
CA LEU A 1072 8.19 -53.11 26.04
C LEU A 1072 8.23 -53.47 27.54
N HIS A 1073 8.22 -52.49 28.45
CA HIS A 1073 8.28 -52.80 29.88
C HIS A 1073 7.05 -53.56 30.41
N GLY A 1074 5.84 -53.09 30.07
CA GLY A 1074 4.58 -53.62 30.57
C GLY A 1074 4.16 -53.03 31.92
N VAL A 1075 3.41 -51.92 31.89
CA VAL A 1075 2.65 -51.41 33.05
C VAL A 1075 1.18 -51.18 32.72
N ALA A 1076 0.35 -51.12 33.75
CA ALA A 1076 -1.06 -50.81 33.59
C ALA A 1076 -1.24 -49.43 32.92
N GLY A 1077 -2.08 -49.36 31.90
CA GLY A 1077 -2.30 -48.15 31.09
C GLY A 1077 -1.23 -47.88 30.02
N GLN A 1078 -0.19 -48.70 29.91
CA GLN A 1078 0.75 -48.63 28.79
C GLN A 1078 0.12 -49.21 27.51
N SER A 1079 0.36 -48.58 26.37
CA SER A 1079 0.04 -49.18 25.07
C SER A 1079 1.18 -49.03 24.05
N LEU A 1080 1.20 -49.94 23.08
CA LEU A 1080 2.09 -49.91 21.93
C LEU A 1080 1.33 -50.34 20.68
N VAL A 1081 1.37 -49.50 19.65
CA VAL A 1081 0.95 -49.84 18.29
C VAL A 1081 2.19 -49.99 17.42
N ILE A 1082 2.36 -51.14 16.77
CA ILE A 1082 3.33 -51.35 15.69
C ILE A 1082 2.54 -51.55 14.40
N ASP A 1083 2.66 -50.64 13.43
CA ASP A 1083 2.09 -50.80 12.10
C ASP A 1083 3.20 -50.77 11.05
N MET A 1084 3.84 -51.93 10.90
CA MET A 1084 4.97 -52.19 10.02
C MET A 1084 4.83 -53.59 9.42
N PRO A 1085 4.10 -53.75 8.30
CA PRO A 1085 4.05 -54.99 7.56
C PRO A 1085 5.45 -55.42 7.12
N PHE A 1086 5.72 -56.72 7.03
CA PHE A 1086 7.04 -57.25 6.63
C PHE A 1086 7.58 -56.72 5.30
N GLY A 1087 6.72 -56.24 4.39
CA GLY A 1087 7.15 -55.60 3.14
C GLY A 1087 7.92 -54.27 3.33
N TYR A 1088 7.84 -53.67 4.51
CA TYR A 1088 8.61 -52.48 4.89
C TYR A 1088 10.02 -52.84 5.43
N ILE A 1089 10.31 -54.15 5.58
CA ILE A 1089 11.63 -54.66 5.97
C ILE A 1089 12.25 -55.36 4.75
N GLN A 1090 13.27 -54.75 4.17
CA GLN A 1090 13.86 -55.14 2.88
C GLN A 1090 15.37 -55.33 3.04
N GLY A 1091 15.94 -56.42 2.51
CA GLY A 1091 17.39 -56.71 2.56
C GLY A 1091 18.04 -56.81 3.95
N SER A 1092 17.26 -56.65 5.01
CA SER A 1092 17.74 -56.42 6.38
C SER A 1092 17.80 -57.71 7.19
N THR A 1093 18.72 -57.77 8.16
CA THR A 1093 18.97 -58.97 8.97
C THR A 1093 19.01 -58.66 10.46
N PHE A 1094 18.48 -59.58 11.27
CA PHE A 1094 18.64 -59.58 12.71
C PHE A 1094 19.62 -60.70 13.08
N ASN A 1095 20.77 -60.35 13.69
CA ASN A 1095 21.82 -61.29 14.05
C ASN A 1095 22.30 -62.21 12.89
N GLY A 1096 22.33 -61.67 11.67
CA GLY A 1096 22.68 -62.41 10.46
C GLY A 1096 21.68 -63.51 10.07
N LYS A 1097 20.51 -63.57 10.71
CA LYS A 1097 19.46 -64.56 10.46
C LYS A 1097 18.29 -63.96 9.65
N PRO A 1098 17.53 -64.81 8.92
CA PRO A 1098 16.24 -64.42 8.37
C PRO A 1098 15.27 -63.97 9.46
N LEU A 1099 14.28 -63.14 9.07
CA LEU A 1099 13.25 -62.64 9.98
C LEU A 1099 12.42 -63.78 10.58
N ASP A 1100 12.39 -63.84 11.90
CA ASP A 1100 11.46 -64.68 12.65
C ASP A 1100 10.04 -64.14 12.49
N LYS A 1101 9.07 -65.02 12.24
CA LYS A 1101 7.64 -64.69 12.06
C LYS A 1101 6.76 -65.34 13.12
N THR A 1102 7.33 -65.75 14.25
CA THR A 1102 6.62 -66.37 15.38
C THR A 1102 6.01 -65.32 16.31
N GLU A 1103 6.18 -65.43 17.63
CA GLU A 1103 5.49 -64.60 18.63
C GLU A 1103 5.81 -63.10 18.43
N TYR A 1104 4.77 -62.26 18.52
CA TYR A 1104 4.81 -60.83 18.15
C TYR A 1104 5.37 -60.53 16.74
N MET A 1105 5.30 -61.50 15.82
CA MET A 1105 5.75 -61.41 14.43
C MET A 1105 7.25 -61.05 14.28
N GLY A 1106 8.07 -61.25 15.32
CA GLY A 1106 9.46 -60.81 15.34
C GLY A 1106 9.66 -59.28 15.27
N LEU A 1107 8.59 -58.49 15.36
CA LEU A 1107 8.61 -57.02 15.34
C LEU A 1107 8.76 -56.40 16.75
N LEU A 1108 8.42 -57.18 17.77
CA LEU A 1108 8.67 -56.87 19.18
C LEU A 1108 9.46 -58.04 19.79
N GLY A 1109 10.54 -57.77 20.52
CA GLY A 1109 11.35 -58.81 21.17
C GLY A 1109 10.69 -59.38 22.42
N GLY A 1110 9.92 -58.57 23.15
CA GLY A 1110 9.07 -59.06 24.23
C GLY A 1110 8.39 -57.96 25.05
N VAL A 1111 7.50 -58.39 25.93
CA VAL A 1111 6.87 -57.59 26.99
C VAL A 1111 7.42 -58.08 28.32
N ARG A 1112 8.17 -57.24 29.05
CA ARG A 1112 8.91 -57.64 30.26
C ARG A 1112 8.00 -58.04 31.43
N PHE A 1113 6.85 -57.38 31.60
CA PHE A 1113 5.85 -57.69 32.62
C PHE A 1113 4.45 -57.79 31.99
N THR A 1114 3.99 -59.02 31.76
CA THR A 1114 2.69 -59.32 31.14
C THR A 1114 1.50 -59.15 32.08
N ASP A 1115 1.71 -59.36 33.39
CA ASP A 1115 0.68 -59.33 34.44
C ASP A 1115 0.00 -57.96 34.59
N ALA A 1116 0.63 -56.91 34.07
CA ALA A 1116 0.10 -55.55 34.07
C ALA A 1116 -0.86 -55.27 32.88
N HIS A 1117 -1.08 -56.25 32.01
CA HIS A 1117 -1.96 -56.20 30.84
C HIS A 1117 -1.82 -54.92 29.96
N PRO A 1118 -0.61 -54.59 29.46
CA PRO A 1118 -0.42 -53.50 28.51
C PRO A 1118 -1.18 -53.77 27.21
N SER A 1119 -1.70 -52.72 26.56
CA SER A 1119 -2.45 -52.88 25.31
C SER A 1119 -1.51 -52.90 24.10
N LEU A 1120 -1.29 -54.07 23.51
CA LEU A 1120 -0.44 -54.27 22.35
C LEU A 1120 -1.28 -54.47 21.07
N THR A 1121 -0.94 -53.74 20.01
CA THR A 1121 -1.50 -53.95 18.66
C THR A 1121 -0.36 -54.01 17.65
N ILE A 1122 -0.26 -55.09 16.88
CA ILE A 1122 0.75 -55.26 15.82
C ILE A 1122 0.02 -55.56 14.50
N ASN A 1123 0.23 -54.71 13.48
CA ASN A 1123 -0.36 -54.83 12.14
C ASN A 1123 -1.88 -55.09 12.19
N GLY A 1124 -2.60 -54.29 12.98
CA GLY A 1124 -4.05 -54.40 13.20
C GLY A 1124 -4.52 -55.54 14.12
N THR A 1125 -3.63 -56.46 14.52
CA THR A 1125 -3.96 -57.56 15.44
C THR A 1125 -3.67 -57.14 16.88
N ARG A 1126 -4.65 -57.28 17.77
CA ARG A 1126 -4.49 -57.04 19.21
C ARG A 1126 -3.98 -58.30 19.92
N TYR A 1127 -2.99 -58.13 20.79
CA TYR A 1127 -2.37 -59.18 21.60
C TYR A 1127 -2.62 -58.95 23.09
#